data_AF-A0A4U0RJP2-F1
#
_entry.id   AF-A0A4U0RJP2-F1
#
_cell.length_a   1.000
_cell.length_b   1.000
_cell.length_c   1.000
_cell.angle_alpha   90.00
_cell.angle_beta   90.00
_cell.angle_gamma   90.00
#
_symmetry.space_group_name_H-M   'P 1'
#
loop_
_entity.id
_entity.type
_entity.pdbx_description
1 polymer ?
#
loop_
_entity_poly.entity_id
_entity_poly.type
_entity_poly.pdbx_seq_one_letter_code
_entity_poly.pdbx_strand_id
1 'polypeptide(L)'
;MRMPRLAVAAAAAAALAVPLTVPAAAGAVSGNGSHASRPWLDSSLPLEKRVDLLLGQMTNAEKATLMTSVGVPAGSHATGYTPGIDRLGIPGTQFTDGPGGVRDGQPATALPSPVSLAASFDTALARSYGTVMGAEAKSRGYQVIYGPMVNIVRTPLGGRDFETLGEDPELAGDIGASEIRGIQAQGVAAQVKHYAGNNQENARTTSSSDIGERTLHEIYLPAFEKAVKDGKVWSVMCAYNKVNGTYACENAQILRDVLIDTWKFDGVIDTDYPANHSTVASALAGLDQEFSGTTYFQQLPAAVAAGQVPQSVLDDAARRILRLEFRTGLFDPQTPPAVDYEADSAFARQAAEDGSVLLKNSGSVLPLDTSKLTSLAVIGPDAETAVTGGGGSSAVTPYKKVDPLTGLRARLGGGVEVTSVKAGQGNGFPPIPASALSGLKGEYFTNTTLSGTPALTRDDPAVDFDWGTGSPAGGIPADGFSARWTGTVTAPATAAYTFAATSDDGSRVYLDGKLIVDNWSDHAAQTVKSTPVPLTAGEPHSLRVEYYENAGGASVSVGWSAPGVPDPTITAAAQAAAKADAAVVVVGDSSSEGSDRTTLALPGNEDDLIRAVAAANPRTVVVLRAGAPVLMPWLTDVPAVLDMWYPGQEDGNALAALLTGDAEPGGRLPVSFPMTDTQTATAAAPGRYPAVGGVYDYSEGLEVGYRWYQQEGQTPLFPFGYGLSYTTFRLSHLRTGPDQVEATAHGTAPVHVSVDVTNTGHRAGTDVVQVYLGHPSGSGEPPKALKTFAKVRLDPGQTKTVRLTLSPDDFRVWDTGAHDWTVLKGSYPVYVGESSADTPLTSAVTVRRTVGVQYVAVSAAATTDPGTAQTVKTTFTNTGDSGVENLRLGLNVPAGWTAVPAAGATVRRVGPHSSVTASWTVTAPSTAAAGPVTLTGTASFELAGRQTRTAGATTTVPYATTAAAYNNAGISADSDPSTGKLDPGGYSFSATQLAAVGYTPGATVTAGGLSYRWPDTQPGQPDNVAAGGQVIRVHGQGSQLGLLGTGIGSAHSGTVKVMYTDGTTADLAVDFPDWYSNKASGNAQLAVTTANWNRPPGDTLGNHAVSLYTTGGALDPAKTVAAVTLPADTGVHVFAISLG
;
A
#
# COMPACT_ATOMS: atom_id res chain seq x y z
N MET A 1 34.58 72.27 27.98
CA MET A 1 33.68 73.42 28.18
C MET A 1 32.43 73.18 27.33
N ARG A 2 31.28 72.95 28.00
CA ARG A 2 29.85 73.09 27.64
C ARG A 2 29.38 72.80 26.19
N MET A 3 28.25 72.12 25.91
CA MET A 3 27.17 71.43 26.65
C MET A 3 26.26 70.74 25.59
N PRO A 4 25.31 69.84 25.95
CA PRO A 4 24.90 68.73 25.08
C PRO A 4 23.40 68.60 24.73
N ARG A 5 23.12 67.55 23.93
CA ARG A 5 21.90 66.72 23.74
C ARG A 5 20.75 67.24 22.86
N LEU A 6 20.46 66.50 21.79
CA LEU A 6 19.09 66.10 21.43
C LEU A 6 19.07 64.86 20.52
N ALA A 7 18.11 63.97 20.83
CA ALA A 7 17.81 62.70 20.19
C ALA A 7 16.76 62.89 19.09
N VAL A 8 16.71 61.99 18.11
CA VAL A 8 15.53 61.77 17.25
C VAL A 8 15.33 60.26 17.07
N ALA A 9 14.13 59.82 17.46
CA ALA A 9 13.61 58.48 17.33
C ALA A 9 12.97 58.28 15.94
N ALA A 10 12.98 57.03 15.49
CA ALA A 10 12.42 56.55 14.24
C ALA A 10 10.88 56.65 14.22
N ALA A 11 10.35 57.17 13.11
CA ALA A 11 8.92 57.26 12.82
C ALA A 11 8.53 56.24 11.74
N ALA A 12 7.40 55.58 11.98
CA ALA A 12 6.73 54.61 11.14
C ALA A 12 5.95 55.27 9.97
N ALA A 13 5.79 54.54 8.88
CA ALA A 13 4.74 54.71 7.87
C ALA A 13 4.45 53.32 7.26
N ALA A 14 3.40 52.63 7.70
CA ALA A 14 2.04 52.68 7.14
C ALA A 14 1.95 52.06 5.73
N ALA A 15 1.75 50.74 5.68
CA ALA A 15 1.19 50.03 4.53
C ALA A 15 -0.20 49.50 4.91
N LEU A 16 -1.14 49.66 3.98
CA LEU A 16 -2.58 49.51 4.18
C LEU A 16 -2.97 48.12 4.70
N ALA A 17 -3.64 48.09 5.85
CA ALA A 17 -4.47 46.96 6.24
C ALA A 17 -5.75 46.97 5.39
N VAL A 18 -5.81 46.10 4.38
CA VAL A 18 -7.07 45.67 3.80
C VAL A 18 -7.59 44.57 4.72
N PRO A 19 -8.74 44.74 5.40
CA PRO A 19 -9.33 43.64 6.13
C PRO A 19 -9.82 42.63 5.08
N LEU A 20 -9.18 41.45 5.05
CA LEU A 20 -9.72 40.29 4.37
C LEU A 20 -11.03 39.93 5.08
N THR A 21 -12.14 40.44 4.57
CA THR A 21 -13.47 39.94 4.89
C THR A 21 -13.56 38.52 4.36
N VAL A 22 -13.36 37.55 5.25
CA VAL A 22 -13.75 36.16 5.05
C VAL A 22 -15.23 36.17 4.63
N PRO A 23 -15.63 35.49 3.54
CA PRO A 23 -17.04 35.34 3.25
C PRO A 23 -17.67 34.55 4.41
N ALA A 24 -18.57 35.22 5.11
CA ALA A 24 -19.31 34.65 6.22
C ALA A 24 -19.96 33.33 5.79
N ALA A 25 -19.74 32.30 6.60
CA ALA A 25 -20.48 31.05 6.58
C ALA A 25 -21.97 31.34 6.37
N ALA A 26 -22.56 30.71 5.36
CA ALA A 26 -23.98 30.82 5.10
C ALA A 26 -24.75 30.21 6.27
N GLY A 27 -25.32 31.10 7.10
CA GLY A 27 -26.57 30.88 7.83
C GLY A 27 -26.51 29.98 9.06
N ALA A 28 -26.14 30.57 10.20
CA ALA A 28 -26.66 30.11 11.49
C ALA A 28 -28.20 30.27 11.49
N VAL A 29 -28.92 29.19 11.24
CA VAL A 29 -30.36 29.13 11.51
C VAL A 29 -30.53 29.00 13.02
N SER A 30 -30.65 30.15 13.69
CA SER A 30 -31.26 30.22 15.01
C SER A 30 -32.76 29.94 14.86
N GLY A 31 -33.10 28.66 14.77
CA GLY A 31 -34.47 28.18 14.69
C GLY A 31 -34.79 27.33 15.92
N ASN A 32 -35.55 27.89 16.86
CA ASN A 32 -36.26 27.15 17.91
C ASN A 32 -37.41 26.28 17.31
N GLY A 33 -37.17 25.67 16.15
CA GLY A 33 -38.09 24.86 15.35
C GLY A 33 -37.84 23.36 15.55
N SER A 34 -38.35 22.86 16.68
CA SER A 34 -38.64 21.47 17.02
C SER A 34 -37.58 20.39 16.77
N HIS A 35 -36.98 19.90 17.87
CA HIS A 35 -36.49 18.51 17.98
C HIS A 35 -37.55 17.46 17.57
N ALA A 36 -38.82 17.84 17.43
CA ALA A 36 -39.91 16.96 17.01
C ALA A 36 -39.85 16.48 15.54
N SER A 37 -39.13 17.16 14.62
CA SER A 37 -39.07 16.79 13.20
C SER A 37 -37.83 15.98 12.79
N ARG A 38 -36.77 15.97 13.61
CA ARG A 38 -35.51 15.23 13.38
C ARG A 38 -35.02 14.55 14.67
N PRO A 39 -35.68 13.47 15.13
CA PRO A 39 -35.39 12.85 16.43
C PRO A 39 -33.97 12.26 16.54
N TRP A 40 -33.28 12.00 15.43
CA TRP A 40 -31.88 11.54 15.42
C TRP A 40 -30.87 12.63 15.83
N LEU A 41 -31.27 13.90 15.93
CA LEU A 41 -30.42 14.98 16.45
C LEU A 41 -30.45 15.09 17.99
N ASP A 42 -31.27 14.29 18.67
CA ASP A 42 -31.27 14.23 20.13
C ASP A 42 -30.05 13.45 20.63
N SER A 43 -29.03 14.18 21.11
CA SER A 43 -27.80 13.61 21.64
C SER A 43 -27.96 12.87 22.98
N SER A 44 -29.13 12.92 23.61
CA SER A 44 -29.43 12.11 24.80
C SER A 44 -29.77 10.65 24.46
N LEU A 45 -30.09 10.35 23.19
CA LEU A 45 -30.35 8.99 22.73
C LEU A 45 -29.04 8.22 22.49
N PRO A 46 -29.02 6.89 22.75
CA PRO A 46 -27.89 6.06 22.36
C PRO A 46 -27.56 6.20 20.87
N LEU A 47 -26.27 6.17 20.52
CA LEU A 47 -25.80 6.38 19.14
C LEU A 47 -26.54 5.48 18.14
N GLU A 48 -26.61 4.18 18.39
CA GLU A 48 -27.29 3.23 17.48
C GLU A 48 -28.77 3.56 17.29
N LYS A 49 -29.43 4.12 18.32
CA LYS A 49 -30.82 4.54 18.21
C LYS A 49 -30.97 5.75 17.27
N ARG A 50 -30.02 6.69 17.31
CA ARG A 50 -29.98 7.84 16.40
C ARG A 50 -29.73 7.39 14.96
N VAL A 51 -28.82 6.44 14.76
CA VAL A 51 -28.56 5.80 13.46
C VAL A 51 -29.82 5.12 12.92
N ASP A 52 -30.49 4.28 13.72
CA ASP A 52 -31.74 3.61 13.32
C ASP A 52 -32.83 4.59 12.89
N LEU A 53 -33.01 5.65 13.67
CA LEU A 53 -34.02 6.67 13.41
C LEU A 53 -33.75 7.39 12.08
N LEU A 54 -32.49 7.74 11.81
CA LEU A 54 -32.08 8.40 10.57
C LEU A 54 -32.17 7.45 9.37
N LEU A 55 -31.60 6.25 9.48
CA LEU A 55 -31.60 5.23 8.44
C LEU A 55 -33.04 4.88 7.98
N GLY A 56 -33.97 4.80 8.94
CA GLY A 56 -35.39 4.55 8.66
C GLY A 56 -36.10 5.65 7.86
N GLN A 57 -35.51 6.84 7.72
CA GLN A 57 -36.04 7.93 6.90
C GLN A 57 -35.42 8.00 5.50
N MET A 58 -34.39 7.20 5.20
CA MET A 58 -33.63 7.28 3.95
C MET A 58 -34.23 6.40 2.85
N THR A 59 -34.22 6.93 1.63
CA THR A 59 -34.45 6.16 0.40
C THR A 59 -33.19 5.39 -0.01
N ASN A 60 -33.32 4.41 -0.91
CA ASN A 60 -32.16 3.67 -1.42
C ASN A 60 -31.17 4.57 -2.20
N ALA A 61 -31.68 5.58 -2.92
CA ALA A 61 -30.84 6.54 -3.64
C ALA A 61 -29.98 7.39 -2.69
N GLU A 62 -30.56 7.80 -1.56
CA GLU A 62 -29.87 8.54 -0.51
C GLU A 62 -28.84 7.70 0.23
N LYS A 63 -29.15 6.42 0.50
CA LYS A 63 -28.17 5.48 1.05
C LYS A 63 -26.98 5.33 0.10
N ALA A 64 -27.24 5.14 -1.19
CA ALA A 64 -26.18 5.06 -2.20
C ALA A 64 -25.39 6.38 -2.34
N THR A 65 -26.02 7.54 -2.12
CA THR A 65 -25.31 8.84 -2.11
C THR A 65 -24.25 8.90 -1.00
N LEU A 66 -24.56 8.39 0.20
CA LEU A 66 -23.55 8.28 1.27
C LEU A 66 -22.42 7.32 0.90
N MET A 67 -22.67 6.33 0.04
CA MET A 67 -21.68 5.34 -0.37
C MET A 67 -20.83 5.79 -1.57
N THR A 68 -21.02 7.00 -2.09
CA THR A 68 -20.30 7.51 -3.27
C THR A 68 -19.62 8.83 -2.95
N SER A 69 -18.29 8.82 -2.92
CA SER A 69 -17.48 10.02 -2.85
C SER A 69 -17.42 10.71 -4.23
N VAL A 70 -17.39 12.04 -4.23
CA VAL A 70 -17.42 12.88 -5.44
C VAL A 70 -16.35 13.97 -5.38
N GLY A 71 -16.23 14.74 -6.47
CA GLY A 71 -15.34 15.91 -6.51
C GLY A 71 -15.59 16.87 -5.34
N VAL A 72 -14.50 17.37 -4.78
CA VAL A 72 -14.51 18.24 -3.59
C VAL A 72 -15.20 19.57 -3.91
N PRO A 73 -16.10 20.09 -3.04
CA PRO A 73 -16.80 21.34 -3.28
C PRO A 73 -15.85 22.53 -3.44
N ALA A 74 -16.24 23.51 -4.28
CA ALA A 74 -15.46 24.72 -4.48
C ALA A 74 -15.16 25.43 -3.14
N GLY A 75 -13.89 25.70 -2.88
CA GLY A 75 -13.43 26.35 -1.66
C GLY A 75 -13.12 25.40 -0.49
N SER A 76 -13.35 24.09 -0.64
CA SER A 76 -12.79 23.08 0.28
C SER A 76 -11.42 22.64 -0.20
N HIS A 77 -10.54 22.35 0.76
CA HIS A 77 -9.20 21.80 0.55
C HIS A 77 -9.13 20.29 0.85
N ALA A 78 -10.27 19.65 1.16
CA ALA A 78 -10.33 18.24 1.48
C ALA A 78 -9.72 17.38 0.36
N THR A 79 -9.16 16.23 0.73
CA THR A 79 -8.68 15.21 -0.21
C THR A 79 -9.82 14.41 -0.80
N GLY A 80 -10.87 14.16 -0.01
CA GLY A 80 -12.07 13.45 -0.43
C GLY A 80 -13.33 14.09 0.14
N TYR A 81 -14.47 13.84 -0.51
CA TYR A 81 -15.75 14.36 -0.08
C TYR A 81 -16.90 13.41 -0.39
N THR A 82 -17.72 13.13 0.62
CA THR A 82 -19.00 12.43 0.46
C THR A 82 -20.15 13.42 0.63
N PRO A 83 -21.08 13.53 -0.34
CA PRO A 83 -22.20 14.47 -0.26
C PRO A 83 -23.14 14.21 0.92
N GLY A 84 -23.59 15.30 1.54
CA GLY A 84 -24.65 15.27 2.54
C GLY A 84 -26.06 15.14 1.95
N ILE A 85 -27.06 15.13 2.82
CA ILE A 85 -28.48 15.00 2.48
C ILE A 85 -29.31 16.06 3.22
N ASP A 86 -29.55 17.19 2.56
CA ASP A 86 -30.14 18.41 3.14
C ASP A 86 -31.48 18.19 3.84
N ARG A 87 -32.39 17.42 3.21
CA ARG A 87 -33.74 17.18 3.78
C ARG A 87 -33.66 16.46 5.13
N LEU A 88 -32.65 15.61 5.31
CA LEU A 88 -32.38 14.87 6.54
C LEU A 88 -31.42 15.63 7.48
N GLY A 89 -30.81 16.71 7.00
CA GLY A 89 -29.84 17.48 7.75
C GLY A 89 -28.53 16.74 7.97
N ILE A 90 -28.13 15.89 7.01
CA ILE A 90 -26.83 15.23 7.00
C ILE A 90 -25.85 16.18 6.29
N PRO A 91 -24.83 16.72 6.97
CA PRO A 91 -23.78 17.49 6.32
C PRO A 91 -22.91 16.60 5.43
N GLY A 92 -22.15 17.18 4.50
CA GLY A 92 -21.15 16.42 3.75
C GLY A 92 -19.97 16.02 4.62
N THR A 93 -19.45 14.82 4.42
CA THR A 93 -18.29 14.28 5.13
C THR A 93 -17.02 14.63 4.35
N GLN A 94 -16.04 15.22 5.03
CA GLN A 94 -14.76 15.62 4.45
C GLN A 94 -13.62 14.76 4.98
N PHE A 95 -12.69 14.45 4.08
CA PHE A 95 -11.57 13.56 4.32
C PHE A 95 -10.28 14.28 3.98
N THR A 96 -9.19 13.98 4.68
CA THR A 96 -7.86 14.49 4.35
C THR A 96 -6.84 13.37 4.35
N ASP A 97 -5.87 13.50 3.46
CA ASP A 97 -4.70 12.63 3.49
C ASP A 97 -3.86 12.84 4.74
N GLY A 98 -3.11 11.78 5.00
CA GLY A 98 -1.88 11.72 5.76
C GLY A 98 -1.02 10.62 5.11
N PRO A 99 -0.14 9.91 5.84
CA PRO A 99 -0.05 9.78 7.30
C PRO A 99 1.01 10.66 7.98
N GLY A 100 1.82 11.43 7.25
CA GLY A 100 2.87 12.30 7.82
C GLY A 100 2.37 13.61 8.47
N GLY A 101 1.07 13.75 8.68
CA GLY A 101 0.38 15.01 9.02
C GLY A 101 -0.85 15.23 8.12
N VAL A 102 -1.53 16.37 8.29
CA VAL A 102 -2.69 16.73 7.46
C VAL A 102 -2.23 17.22 6.08
N ARG A 103 -2.70 16.60 4.99
CA ARG A 103 -2.45 17.05 3.62
C ARG A 103 -3.71 17.55 2.93
N ASP A 104 -3.79 18.86 2.76
CA ASP A 104 -4.86 19.57 2.05
C ASP A 104 -4.29 20.69 1.12
N GLY A 105 -2.96 20.73 0.95
CA GLY A 105 -2.26 21.76 0.20
C GLY A 105 -2.11 23.10 0.94
N GLN A 106 -2.56 23.20 2.18
CA GLN A 106 -2.32 24.34 3.06
C GLN A 106 -1.20 24.03 4.07
N PRO A 107 -0.51 25.04 4.62
CA PRO A 107 0.50 24.83 5.65
C PRO A 107 -0.05 24.05 6.86
N ALA A 108 0.63 22.98 7.25
CA ALA A 108 0.28 22.07 8.35
C ALA A 108 1.55 21.55 9.06
N THR A 109 1.42 20.87 10.20
CA THR A 109 2.59 20.23 10.82
C THR A 109 3.03 19.03 9.99
N ALA A 110 4.21 19.13 9.36
CA ALA A 110 4.88 17.99 8.73
C ALA A 110 5.66 17.21 9.79
N LEU A 111 5.08 16.12 10.26
CA LEU A 111 5.68 15.24 11.26
C LEU A 111 6.78 14.36 10.62
N PRO A 112 7.67 13.75 11.41
CA PRO A 112 8.59 12.73 10.90
C PRO A 112 7.83 11.60 10.22
N SER A 113 8.45 10.92 9.26
CA SER A 113 7.82 9.81 8.55
C SER A 113 7.35 8.71 9.52
N PRO A 114 6.27 7.98 9.22
CA PRO A 114 5.79 6.89 10.07
C PRO A 114 6.84 5.84 10.41
N VAL A 115 7.78 5.53 9.51
CA VAL A 115 8.89 4.62 9.84
C VAL A 115 9.80 5.19 10.94
N SER A 116 10.01 6.51 10.96
CA SER A 116 10.70 7.22 12.05
C SER A 116 9.91 7.13 13.36
N LEU A 117 8.57 7.29 13.29
CA LEU A 117 7.71 7.09 14.46
C LEU A 117 7.83 5.67 15.02
N ALA A 118 7.77 4.65 14.16
CA ALA A 118 7.94 3.25 14.57
C ALA A 118 9.33 3.00 15.17
N ALA A 119 10.37 3.63 14.61
CA ALA A 119 11.72 3.55 15.13
C ALA A 119 11.86 4.08 16.57
N SER A 120 10.92 4.89 17.07
CA SER A 120 10.91 5.32 18.47
C SER A 120 10.64 4.18 19.46
N PHE A 121 9.97 3.10 19.02
CA PHE A 121 9.44 2.02 19.87
C PHE A 121 8.66 2.58 21.09
N ASP A 122 7.90 3.65 20.89
CA ASP A 122 7.18 4.37 21.95
C ASP A 122 5.70 4.59 21.59
N THR A 123 4.83 3.81 22.20
CA THR A 123 3.37 3.92 22.03
C THR A 123 2.79 5.22 22.61
N ALA A 124 3.46 5.85 23.58
CA ALA A 124 3.05 7.15 24.09
C ALA A 124 3.38 8.27 23.10
N LEU A 125 4.55 8.20 22.44
CA LEU A 125 4.90 9.11 21.36
C LEU A 125 3.92 8.98 20.19
N ALA A 126 3.58 7.75 19.77
CA ALA A 126 2.61 7.49 18.71
C ALA A 126 1.21 8.04 19.03
N ARG A 127 0.76 7.95 20.28
CA ARG A 127 -0.51 8.57 20.69
C ARG A 127 -0.48 10.10 20.59
N SER A 128 0.65 10.72 20.93
CA SER A 128 0.83 12.17 20.78
C SER A 128 0.92 12.59 19.32
N TYR A 129 1.57 11.77 18.47
CA TYR A 129 1.62 11.94 17.02
C TYR A 129 0.20 11.99 16.43
N GLY A 130 -0.62 10.99 16.75
CA GLY A 130 -2.03 10.97 16.35
C GLY A 130 -2.85 12.11 16.94
N THR A 131 -2.49 12.62 18.12
CA THR A 131 -3.17 13.77 18.74
C THR A 131 -2.96 15.06 17.93
N VAL A 132 -1.73 15.32 17.46
CA VAL A 132 -1.42 16.46 16.58
C VAL A 132 -2.23 16.36 15.29
N MET A 133 -2.16 15.21 14.62
CA MET A 133 -2.91 14.96 13.38
C MET A 133 -4.42 15.14 13.56
N GLY A 134 -4.99 14.55 14.62
CA GLY A 134 -6.42 14.64 14.90
C GLY A 134 -6.87 16.06 15.24
N ALA A 135 -6.06 16.82 15.99
CA ALA A 135 -6.38 18.19 16.38
C ALA A 135 -6.36 19.13 15.15
N GLU A 136 -5.35 18.99 14.29
CA GLU A 136 -5.27 19.73 13.03
C GLU A 136 -6.39 19.36 12.05
N ALA A 137 -6.70 18.07 11.89
CA ALA A 137 -7.81 17.66 11.04
C ALA A 137 -9.15 18.21 11.56
N LYS A 138 -9.35 18.19 12.88
CA LYS A 138 -10.56 18.72 13.52
C LYS A 138 -10.70 20.23 13.36
N SER A 139 -9.60 20.99 13.46
CA SER A 139 -9.61 22.45 13.30
C SER A 139 -9.97 22.91 11.88
N ARG A 140 -9.71 22.05 10.89
CA ARG A 140 -10.05 22.28 9.47
C ARG A 140 -11.43 21.73 9.08
N GLY A 141 -12.12 21.07 10.01
CA GLY A 141 -13.46 20.54 9.80
C GLY A 141 -13.51 19.19 9.09
N TYR A 142 -12.41 18.42 9.09
CA TYR A 142 -12.37 17.08 8.53
C TYR A 142 -12.89 16.03 9.52
N GLN A 143 -13.53 14.99 8.98
CA GLN A 143 -14.10 13.88 9.76
C GLN A 143 -13.18 12.68 9.76
N VAL A 144 -12.37 12.50 8.72
CA VAL A 144 -11.51 11.33 8.55
C VAL A 144 -10.14 11.76 8.07
N ILE A 145 -9.10 11.12 8.62
CA ILE A 145 -7.72 11.22 8.13
C ILE A 145 -7.26 9.85 7.61
N TYR A 146 -6.65 9.83 6.42
CA TYR A 146 -6.18 8.62 5.74
C TYR A 146 -4.85 8.12 6.31
N GLY A 147 -4.89 7.62 7.54
CA GLY A 147 -3.78 6.98 8.22
C GLY A 147 -4.19 6.37 9.57
N PRO A 148 -3.32 5.54 10.17
CA PRO A 148 -1.97 5.20 9.70
C PRO A 148 -1.94 4.19 8.54
N MET A 149 -0.84 4.17 7.78
CA MET A 149 -0.49 3.04 6.92
C MET A 149 0.25 1.98 7.76
N VAL A 150 -0.16 0.72 7.64
CA VAL A 150 0.38 -0.41 8.45
C VAL A 150 0.76 -1.63 7.61
N ASN A 151 0.90 -1.46 6.28
CA ASN A 151 1.41 -2.52 5.42
C ASN A 151 2.82 -2.92 5.85
N ILE A 152 3.12 -4.22 5.89
CA ILE A 152 4.45 -4.71 6.28
C ILE A 152 5.50 -4.32 5.23
N VAL A 153 6.65 -3.81 5.67
CA VAL A 153 7.85 -3.67 4.83
C VAL A 153 8.35 -5.06 4.48
N ARG A 154 7.89 -5.58 3.34
CA ARG A 154 8.22 -6.93 2.84
C ARG A 154 9.49 -6.91 2.01
N THR A 155 9.55 -5.98 1.06
CA THR A 155 10.73 -5.71 0.25
C THR A 155 11.29 -4.37 0.70
N PRO A 156 12.60 -4.23 0.92
CA PRO A 156 13.18 -2.93 1.27
C PRO A 156 13.19 -1.96 0.07
N LEU A 157 12.76 -2.39 -1.11
CA LEU A 157 12.66 -1.55 -2.30
C LEU A 157 11.33 -0.78 -2.38
N GLY A 158 10.41 -0.98 -1.43
CA GLY A 158 9.05 -0.45 -1.51
C GLY A 158 9.03 1.08 -1.56
N GLY A 159 8.30 1.65 -2.54
CA GLY A 159 8.22 3.11 -2.73
C GLY A 159 7.58 3.85 -1.54
N ARG A 160 6.79 3.15 -0.71
CA ARG A 160 6.08 3.68 0.46
C ARG A 160 6.54 3.06 1.79
N ASP A 161 7.72 2.44 1.81
CA ASP A 161 8.29 1.89 3.06
C ASP A 161 8.43 2.98 4.15
N PHE A 162 8.68 4.23 3.74
CA PHE A 162 8.75 5.38 4.63
C PHE A 162 7.40 5.72 5.29
N GLU A 163 6.31 5.38 4.62
CA GLU A 163 4.94 5.73 4.98
C GLU A 163 4.33 4.72 5.97
N THR A 164 4.97 3.57 6.17
CA THR A 164 4.51 2.50 7.07
C THR A 164 5.40 2.34 8.31
N LEU A 165 5.08 1.35 9.15
CA LEU A 165 5.63 1.18 10.51
C LEU A 165 6.66 0.04 10.64
N GLY A 166 7.15 -0.51 9.52
CA GLY A 166 8.26 -1.47 9.50
C GLY A 166 7.91 -2.90 9.11
N GLU A 167 8.83 -3.84 9.37
CA GLU A 167 8.74 -5.23 8.90
C GLU A 167 8.08 -6.20 9.90
N ASP A 168 7.79 -5.73 11.13
CA ASP A 168 7.26 -6.57 12.20
C ASP A 168 5.80 -6.23 12.53
N PRO A 169 4.88 -7.22 12.45
CA PRO A 169 3.45 -6.99 12.71
C PRO A 169 3.15 -6.56 14.15
N GLU A 170 3.96 -6.95 15.13
CA GLU A 170 3.73 -6.60 16.54
C GLU A 170 4.02 -5.11 16.77
N LEU A 171 5.19 -4.65 16.30
CA LEU A 171 5.59 -3.25 16.35
C LEU A 171 4.61 -2.36 15.58
N ALA A 172 4.33 -2.71 14.32
CA ALA A 172 3.43 -1.95 13.47
C ALA A 172 2.02 -1.85 14.08
N GLY A 173 1.50 -2.96 14.63
CA GLY A 173 0.19 -2.97 15.27
C GLY A 173 0.12 -2.13 16.55
N ASP A 174 1.13 -2.18 17.43
CA ASP A 174 1.13 -1.43 18.70
C ASP A 174 1.29 0.09 18.50
N ILE A 175 2.17 0.49 17.58
CA ILE A 175 2.37 1.89 17.20
C ILE A 175 1.12 2.41 16.49
N GLY A 176 0.62 1.70 15.47
CA GLY A 176 -0.56 2.10 14.72
C GLY A 176 -1.83 2.19 15.58
N ALA A 177 -2.09 1.21 16.45
CA ALA A 177 -3.21 1.26 17.38
C ALA A 177 -3.13 2.45 18.36
N SER A 178 -1.91 2.87 18.73
CA SER A 178 -1.70 4.02 19.61
C SER A 178 -1.94 5.35 18.90
N GLU A 179 -1.47 5.48 17.67
CA GLU A 179 -1.74 6.63 16.80
C GLU A 179 -3.25 6.80 16.55
N ILE A 180 -3.95 5.71 16.19
CA ILE A 180 -5.41 5.68 16.00
C ILE A 180 -6.13 6.23 17.24
N ARG A 181 -5.74 5.80 18.44
CA ARG A 181 -6.32 6.32 19.69
C ARG A 181 -6.04 7.80 19.92
N GLY A 182 -4.90 8.31 19.45
CA GLY A 182 -4.56 9.73 19.47
C GLY A 182 -5.49 10.56 18.58
N ILE A 183 -5.66 10.12 17.33
CA ILE A 183 -6.52 10.77 16.32
C ILE A 183 -7.98 10.78 16.80
N GLN A 184 -8.51 9.60 17.15
CA GLN A 184 -9.92 9.44 17.51
C GLN A 184 -10.31 10.13 18.82
N ALA A 185 -9.35 10.36 19.72
CA ALA A 185 -9.59 11.17 20.91
C ALA A 185 -9.93 12.64 20.60
N GLN A 186 -9.60 13.12 19.39
CA GLN A 186 -9.93 14.48 18.93
C GLN A 186 -11.29 14.55 18.20
N GLY A 187 -12.01 13.42 18.09
CA GLY A 187 -13.28 13.35 17.37
C GLY A 187 -13.13 13.31 15.85
N VAL A 188 -12.00 12.78 15.36
CA VAL A 188 -11.71 12.52 13.94
C VAL A 188 -11.50 11.02 13.77
N ALA A 189 -12.07 10.41 12.74
CA ALA A 189 -11.83 9.00 12.43
C ALA A 189 -10.40 8.83 11.87
N ALA A 190 -9.64 7.90 12.45
CA ALA A 190 -8.50 7.33 11.74
C ALA A 190 -9.00 6.32 10.72
N GLN A 191 -8.31 6.21 9.59
CA GLN A 191 -8.55 5.22 8.55
C GLN A 191 -7.28 4.41 8.32
N VAL A 192 -7.22 3.21 8.88
CA VAL A 192 -6.06 2.33 8.74
C VAL A 192 -5.97 1.80 7.30
N LYS A 193 -4.78 1.82 6.69
CA LYS A 193 -4.58 1.50 5.26
C LYS A 193 -3.30 0.69 4.99
N HIS A 194 -3.18 -0.04 3.89
CA HIS A 194 -4.20 -0.42 2.89
C HIS A 194 -4.47 -1.91 3.02
N TYR A 195 -5.73 -2.27 3.25
CA TYR A 195 -6.17 -3.61 3.60
C TYR A 195 -6.47 -4.45 2.34
N ALA A 196 -5.69 -5.45 1.96
CA ALA A 196 -4.40 -5.88 2.50
C ALA A 196 -3.45 -6.29 1.35
N GLY A 197 -2.18 -6.52 1.67
CA GLY A 197 -1.19 -7.02 0.69
C GLY A 197 -0.58 -5.97 -0.25
N ASN A 198 -0.78 -4.68 0.04
CA ASN A 198 -0.18 -3.56 -0.70
C ASN A 198 1.23 -3.26 -0.17
N ASN A 199 2.17 -4.16 -0.39
CA ASN A 199 3.53 -4.08 0.16
C ASN A 199 4.58 -3.59 -0.85
N GLN A 200 4.14 -3.16 -2.04
CA GLN A 200 4.97 -2.64 -3.12
C GLN A 200 4.11 -1.79 -4.08
N GLU A 201 4.72 -0.80 -4.73
CA GLU A 201 4.01 0.14 -5.61
C GLU A 201 3.91 -0.35 -7.06
N ASN A 202 4.92 -1.10 -7.52
CA ASN A 202 4.98 -1.56 -8.90
C ASN A 202 3.75 -2.42 -9.25
N ALA A 203 3.02 -1.99 -10.29
CA ALA A 203 1.78 -2.62 -10.75
C ALA A 203 0.70 -2.79 -9.65
N ARG A 204 0.67 -1.94 -8.60
CA ARG A 204 -0.27 -2.06 -7.48
C ARG A 204 -1.75 -2.12 -7.88
N THR A 205 -2.15 -1.54 -9.02
CA THR A 205 -3.54 -1.52 -9.50
C THR A 205 -3.95 -2.76 -10.29
N THR A 206 -3.02 -3.63 -10.66
CA THR A 206 -3.29 -4.80 -11.52
C THR A 206 -2.71 -6.11 -10.99
N SER A 207 -1.69 -6.03 -10.14
CA SER A 207 -0.98 -7.19 -9.61
C SER A 207 -1.77 -7.94 -8.53
N SER A 208 -1.42 -9.21 -8.34
CA SER A 208 -1.89 -10.06 -7.24
C SER A 208 -0.76 -10.33 -6.27
N SER A 209 -1.01 -10.08 -4.99
CA SER A 209 -0.21 -10.59 -3.87
C SER A 209 -0.79 -11.95 -3.48
N ASP A 210 -0.07 -13.02 -3.83
CA ASP A 210 -0.51 -14.39 -3.55
C ASP A 210 0.10 -14.88 -2.24
N ILE A 211 -0.72 -14.87 -1.18
CA ILE A 211 -0.32 -15.02 0.21
C ILE A 211 -0.96 -16.28 0.79
N GLY A 212 -0.12 -17.20 1.26
CA GLY A 212 -0.58 -18.38 2.00
C GLY A 212 -1.39 -17.97 3.24
N GLU A 213 -2.47 -18.68 3.52
CA GLU A 213 -3.44 -18.31 4.57
C GLU A 213 -2.79 -18.07 5.94
N ARG A 214 -1.90 -18.97 6.37
CA ARG A 214 -1.16 -18.81 7.62
C ARG A 214 -0.35 -17.52 7.63
N THR A 215 0.38 -17.25 6.56
CA THR A 215 1.19 -16.03 6.41
C THR A 215 0.32 -14.78 6.43
N LEU A 216 -0.85 -14.82 5.78
CA LEU A 216 -1.80 -13.72 5.79
C LEU A 216 -2.22 -13.39 7.23
N HIS A 217 -2.59 -14.41 8.02
CA HIS A 217 -3.05 -14.25 9.40
C HIS A 217 -1.93 -13.92 10.41
N GLU A 218 -0.68 -14.33 10.17
CA GLU A 218 0.43 -14.14 11.11
C GLU A 218 1.35 -12.96 10.78
N ILE A 219 1.35 -12.45 9.54
CA ILE A 219 2.24 -11.35 9.10
C ILE A 219 1.45 -10.14 8.63
N TYR A 220 0.50 -10.31 7.71
CA TYR A 220 -0.05 -9.18 6.95
C TYR A 220 -1.35 -8.60 7.53
N LEU A 221 -2.11 -9.41 8.27
CA LEU A 221 -3.33 -9.01 8.96
C LEU A 221 -3.18 -8.55 10.42
N PRO A 222 -2.20 -9.00 11.24
CA PRO A 222 -2.18 -8.67 12.66
C PRO A 222 -2.15 -7.18 13.00
N ALA A 223 -1.45 -6.34 12.22
CA ALA A 223 -1.45 -4.90 12.47
C ALA A 223 -2.84 -4.28 12.28
N PHE A 224 -3.60 -4.74 11.27
CA PHE A 224 -5.00 -4.37 11.09
C PHE A 224 -5.91 -4.97 12.16
N GLU A 225 -5.66 -6.21 12.60
CA GLU A 225 -6.38 -6.83 13.71
C GLU A 225 -6.25 -5.98 14.98
N LYS A 226 -5.03 -5.52 15.29
CA LYS A 226 -4.76 -4.61 16.42
C LYS A 226 -5.37 -3.23 16.22
N ALA A 227 -5.34 -2.68 15.01
CA ALA A 227 -6.06 -1.43 14.71
C ALA A 227 -7.56 -1.53 15.04
N VAL A 228 -8.19 -2.66 14.70
CA VAL A 228 -9.61 -2.94 14.99
C VAL A 228 -9.85 -3.24 16.46
N LYS A 229 -9.10 -4.18 17.04
CA LYS A 229 -9.34 -4.69 18.39
C LYS A 229 -8.83 -3.78 19.50
N ASP A 230 -7.67 -3.16 19.33
CA ASP A 230 -7.00 -2.36 20.36
C ASP A 230 -7.05 -0.87 20.06
N GLY A 231 -6.93 -0.50 18.78
CA GLY A 231 -7.09 0.88 18.31
C GLY A 231 -8.56 1.32 18.28
N LYS A 232 -9.49 0.37 18.13
CA LYS A 232 -10.92 0.62 17.88
C LYS A 232 -11.12 1.57 16.70
N VAL A 233 -10.38 1.33 15.62
CA VAL A 233 -10.41 2.17 14.41
C VAL A 233 -11.83 2.31 13.87
N TRP A 234 -12.18 3.48 13.33
CA TRP A 234 -13.52 3.78 12.83
C TRP A 234 -13.64 3.61 11.31
N SER A 235 -12.52 3.54 10.59
CA SER A 235 -12.50 3.32 9.14
C SER A 235 -11.29 2.46 8.71
N VAL A 236 -11.45 1.71 7.63
CA VAL A 236 -10.41 0.88 6.98
C VAL A 236 -10.44 1.17 5.48
N MET A 237 -9.27 1.44 4.88
CA MET A 237 -9.16 1.59 3.42
C MET A 237 -8.73 0.25 2.80
N CYS A 238 -9.52 -0.30 1.87
CA CYS A 238 -9.13 -1.48 1.09
C CYS A 238 -8.11 -1.11 0.00
N ALA A 239 -7.19 -2.02 -0.28
CA ALA A 239 -6.06 -1.80 -1.17
C ALA A 239 -6.38 -1.85 -2.67
N TYR A 240 -5.48 -1.31 -3.50
CA TYR A 240 -5.53 -1.43 -4.96
C TYR A 240 -5.34 -2.87 -5.48
N ASN A 241 -4.41 -3.62 -4.88
CA ASN A 241 -3.96 -4.90 -5.42
C ASN A 241 -5.02 -6.00 -5.26
N LYS A 242 -4.82 -7.09 -6.00
CA LYS A 242 -5.49 -8.36 -5.73
C LYS A 242 -4.80 -9.08 -4.57
N VAL A 243 -5.58 -9.82 -3.80
CA VAL A 243 -5.08 -10.80 -2.82
C VAL A 243 -5.59 -12.16 -3.28
N ASN A 244 -4.66 -13.08 -3.58
CA ASN A 244 -4.98 -14.42 -4.07
C ASN A 244 -5.93 -14.41 -5.30
N GLY A 245 -5.71 -13.48 -6.24
CA GLY A 245 -6.45 -13.37 -7.50
C GLY A 245 -7.71 -12.51 -7.48
N THR A 246 -8.18 -12.02 -6.33
CA THR A 246 -9.37 -11.14 -6.21
C THR A 246 -8.98 -9.76 -5.69
N TYR A 247 -9.50 -8.69 -6.31
CA TYR A 247 -9.25 -7.31 -5.88
C TYR A 247 -9.64 -7.12 -4.41
N ALA A 248 -8.77 -6.48 -3.62
CA ALA A 248 -8.95 -6.41 -2.17
C ALA A 248 -10.29 -5.75 -1.79
N CYS A 249 -10.76 -4.75 -2.54
CA CYS A 249 -12.02 -4.05 -2.33
C CYS A 249 -13.30 -4.86 -2.67
N GLU A 250 -13.18 -6.04 -3.26
CA GLU A 250 -14.30 -6.97 -3.50
C GLU A 250 -14.03 -8.39 -2.96
N ASN A 251 -12.97 -8.54 -2.16
CA ASN A 251 -12.57 -9.82 -1.61
C ASN A 251 -13.32 -10.10 -0.29
N ALA A 252 -14.42 -10.85 -0.39
CA ALA A 252 -15.27 -11.20 0.74
C ALA A 252 -14.53 -11.97 1.85
N GLN A 253 -13.49 -12.75 1.52
CA GLN A 253 -12.74 -13.49 2.52
C GLN A 253 -12.06 -12.53 3.52
N ILE A 254 -11.41 -11.48 3.03
CA ILE A 254 -10.71 -10.53 3.91
C ILE A 254 -11.64 -9.45 4.46
N LEU A 255 -12.60 -8.96 3.68
CA LEU A 255 -13.50 -7.86 4.09
C LEU A 255 -14.67 -8.35 4.95
N ARG A 256 -15.41 -9.38 4.50
CA ARG A 256 -16.55 -9.90 5.23
C ARG A 256 -16.09 -10.89 6.30
N ASP A 257 -15.49 -12.00 5.89
CA ASP A 257 -15.29 -13.14 6.79
C ASP A 257 -14.30 -12.79 7.91
N VAL A 258 -13.17 -12.16 7.56
CA VAL A 258 -12.16 -11.76 8.54
C VAL A 258 -12.52 -10.45 9.25
N LEU A 259 -12.58 -9.34 8.51
CA LEU A 259 -12.69 -8.02 9.14
C LEU A 259 -14.04 -7.81 9.83
N ILE A 260 -15.16 -8.07 9.14
CA ILE A 260 -16.50 -7.84 9.70
C ILE A 260 -16.92 -8.99 10.63
N ASP A 261 -16.86 -10.23 10.17
CA ASP A 261 -17.45 -11.36 10.89
C ASP A 261 -16.53 -11.91 11.97
N THR A 262 -15.22 -12.01 11.72
CA THR A 262 -14.28 -12.54 12.73
C THR A 262 -13.87 -11.46 13.72
N TRP A 263 -13.45 -10.28 13.26
CA TRP A 263 -12.98 -9.21 14.14
C TRP A 263 -14.10 -8.31 14.68
N LYS A 264 -15.33 -8.48 14.18
CA LYS A 264 -16.51 -7.69 14.59
C LYS A 264 -16.31 -6.18 14.33
N PHE A 265 -15.64 -5.84 13.24
CA PHE A 265 -15.46 -4.46 12.83
C PHE A 265 -16.81 -3.80 12.55
N ASP A 266 -17.04 -2.65 13.20
CA ASP A 266 -18.29 -1.89 13.12
C ASP A 266 -18.13 -0.52 12.44
N GLY A 267 -16.93 -0.22 11.93
CA GLY A 267 -16.62 1.01 11.21
C GLY A 267 -16.94 0.91 9.72
N VAL A 268 -16.39 1.85 8.96
CA VAL A 268 -16.58 2.00 7.51
C VAL A 268 -15.43 1.39 6.73
N ILE A 269 -15.72 0.69 5.63
CA ILE A 269 -14.75 0.20 4.66
C ILE A 269 -14.82 1.06 3.40
N ASP A 270 -13.73 1.75 3.10
CA ASP A 270 -13.59 2.69 1.98
C ASP A 270 -12.61 2.15 0.95
N THR A 271 -12.74 2.54 -0.33
CA THR A 271 -11.71 2.22 -1.33
C THR A 271 -10.53 3.18 -1.28
N ASP A 272 -9.37 2.71 -1.73
CA ASP A 272 -8.34 3.57 -2.29
C ASP A 272 -8.83 4.26 -3.60
N TYR A 273 -8.03 5.16 -4.20
CA TYR A 273 -8.49 6.24 -5.08
C TYR A 273 -8.02 6.16 -6.57
N PRO A 274 -8.75 5.54 -7.53
CA PRO A 274 -9.90 4.64 -7.36
C PRO A 274 -9.48 3.15 -7.34
N ALA A 275 -10.06 2.37 -6.43
CA ALA A 275 -9.80 0.92 -6.29
C ALA A 275 -11.06 0.03 -6.34
N ASN A 276 -12.24 0.58 -6.65
CA ASN A 276 -13.43 -0.24 -6.87
C ASN A 276 -13.46 -0.81 -8.30
N HIS A 277 -13.95 -2.04 -8.44
CA HIS A 277 -14.01 -2.76 -9.72
C HIS A 277 -15.40 -3.33 -10.05
N SER A 278 -16.35 -3.30 -9.10
CA SER A 278 -17.69 -3.83 -9.31
C SER A 278 -18.76 -3.20 -8.40
N THR A 279 -20.03 -3.32 -8.81
CA THR A 279 -21.18 -2.93 -7.97
C THR A 279 -21.56 -4.05 -7.01
N VAL A 280 -21.85 -5.25 -7.55
CA VAL A 280 -22.46 -6.34 -6.78
C VAL A 280 -21.43 -7.06 -5.92
N ALA A 281 -20.27 -7.43 -6.47
CA ALA A 281 -19.28 -8.21 -5.71
C ALA A 281 -18.70 -7.38 -4.55
N SER A 282 -18.32 -6.13 -4.79
CA SER A 282 -17.85 -5.21 -3.73
C SER A 282 -18.89 -5.01 -2.62
N ALA A 283 -20.16 -4.77 -2.96
CA ALA A 283 -21.22 -4.61 -1.96
C ALA A 283 -21.41 -5.89 -1.13
N LEU A 284 -21.45 -7.06 -1.76
CA LEU A 284 -21.60 -8.34 -1.05
C LEU A 284 -20.39 -8.65 -0.16
N ALA A 285 -19.17 -8.31 -0.60
CA ALA A 285 -17.94 -8.42 0.17
C ALA A 285 -17.89 -7.48 1.39
N GLY A 286 -18.69 -6.40 1.40
CA GLY A 286 -18.81 -5.49 2.53
C GLY A 286 -18.16 -4.13 2.36
N LEU A 287 -17.83 -3.72 1.13
CA LEU A 287 -17.39 -2.36 0.85
C LEU A 287 -18.53 -1.36 1.14
N ASP A 288 -18.23 -0.28 1.87
CA ASP A 288 -19.20 0.71 2.32
C ASP A 288 -19.16 2.01 1.50
N GLN A 289 -17.98 2.54 1.15
CA GLN A 289 -17.88 3.75 0.29
C GLN A 289 -16.89 3.58 -0.86
N GLU A 290 -17.29 4.03 -2.05
CA GLU A 290 -16.47 4.11 -3.27
C GLU A 290 -15.85 5.51 -3.41
N PHE A 291 -14.53 5.58 -3.57
CA PHE A 291 -13.75 6.80 -3.76
C PHE A 291 -13.22 6.94 -5.20
N SER A 292 -13.47 8.12 -5.81
CA SER A 292 -13.23 8.52 -7.23
C SER A 292 -13.75 7.68 -8.38
N GLY A 293 -14.49 6.61 -8.12
CA GLY A 293 -15.43 6.05 -9.09
C GLY A 293 -16.83 6.55 -8.76
N THR A 294 -17.49 7.28 -9.66
CA THR A 294 -18.95 7.40 -9.61
C THR A 294 -19.62 6.25 -10.35
N THR A 295 -18.84 5.21 -10.68
CA THR A 295 -19.21 4.24 -11.70
C THR A 295 -20.04 3.13 -11.10
N TYR A 296 -19.63 2.57 -9.96
CA TYR A 296 -20.19 1.30 -9.50
C TYR A 296 -21.34 1.48 -8.49
N PHE A 297 -21.16 2.26 -7.44
CA PHE A 297 -22.14 2.37 -6.34
C PHE A 297 -23.31 3.30 -6.66
N GLN A 298 -23.21 4.14 -7.69
CA GLN A 298 -24.38 4.81 -8.28
C GLN A 298 -25.41 3.80 -8.83
N GLN A 299 -24.97 2.61 -9.25
CA GLN A 299 -25.84 1.55 -9.77
C GLN A 299 -26.46 0.68 -8.66
N LEU A 300 -26.01 0.84 -7.41
CA LEU A 300 -26.41 -0.01 -6.29
C LEU A 300 -27.92 -0.02 -6.02
N PRO A 301 -28.67 1.10 -6.11
CA PRO A 301 -30.13 1.06 -5.98
C PRO A 301 -30.81 0.18 -7.03
N ALA A 302 -30.30 0.16 -8.27
CA ALA A 302 -30.82 -0.68 -9.33
C ALA A 302 -30.49 -2.17 -9.08
N ALA A 303 -29.28 -2.47 -8.63
CA ALA A 303 -28.89 -3.84 -8.24
C ALA A 303 -29.75 -4.39 -7.09
N VAL A 304 -30.10 -3.55 -6.10
CA VAL A 304 -31.03 -3.92 -5.02
C VAL A 304 -32.44 -4.14 -5.56
N ALA A 305 -32.95 -3.24 -6.41
CA ALA A 305 -34.27 -3.40 -7.03
C ALA A 305 -34.36 -4.66 -7.91
N ALA A 306 -33.26 -5.07 -8.54
CA ALA A 306 -33.13 -6.29 -9.32
C ALA A 306 -32.94 -7.56 -8.46
N GLY A 307 -32.80 -7.43 -7.14
CA GLY A 307 -32.57 -8.55 -6.22
C GLY A 307 -31.16 -9.14 -6.27
N GLN A 308 -30.21 -8.48 -6.94
CA GLN A 308 -28.81 -8.89 -7.03
C GLN A 308 -28.03 -8.60 -5.73
N VAL A 309 -28.42 -7.54 -5.02
CA VAL A 309 -27.89 -7.17 -3.71
C VAL A 309 -29.06 -7.15 -2.71
N PRO A 310 -29.00 -7.87 -1.58
CA PRO A 310 -30.03 -7.78 -0.55
C PRO A 310 -30.15 -6.37 0.03
N GLN A 311 -31.36 -5.90 0.32
CA GLN A 311 -31.59 -4.60 0.97
C GLN A 311 -30.78 -4.44 2.27
N SER A 312 -30.59 -5.53 3.01
CA SER A 312 -29.79 -5.52 4.26
C SER A 312 -28.34 -5.13 4.06
N VAL A 313 -27.75 -5.38 2.88
CA VAL A 313 -26.36 -5.00 2.57
C VAL A 313 -26.26 -3.49 2.40
N LEU A 314 -27.18 -2.89 1.62
CA LEU A 314 -27.27 -1.44 1.46
C LEU A 314 -27.55 -0.73 2.80
N ASP A 315 -28.42 -1.32 3.63
CA ASP A 315 -28.76 -0.78 4.94
C ASP A 315 -27.60 -0.86 5.93
N ASP A 316 -26.79 -1.93 5.89
CA ASP A 316 -25.61 -2.07 6.76
C ASP A 316 -24.50 -1.07 6.39
N ALA A 317 -24.23 -0.89 5.10
CA ALA A 317 -23.24 0.08 4.64
C ALA A 317 -23.63 1.51 5.03
N ALA A 318 -24.86 1.92 4.73
CA ALA A 318 -25.36 3.24 5.15
C ALA A 318 -25.34 3.41 6.68
N ARG A 319 -25.67 2.36 7.44
CA ARG A 319 -25.60 2.37 8.91
C ARG A 319 -24.18 2.62 9.43
N ARG A 320 -23.16 1.98 8.84
CA ARG A 320 -21.76 2.16 9.21
C ARG A 320 -21.28 3.60 8.96
N ILE A 321 -21.66 4.16 7.81
CA ILE A 321 -21.32 5.54 7.44
C ILE A 321 -21.98 6.52 8.42
N LEU A 322 -23.29 6.40 8.66
CA LEU A 322 -24.01 7.23 9.62
C LEU A 322 -23.39 7.12 11.03
N ARG A 323 -22.98 5.92 11.45
CA ARG A 323 -22.29 5.71 12.73
C ARG A 323 -20.99 6.51 12.80
N LEU A 324 -20.18 6.52 11.74
CA LEU A 324 -18.96 7.33 11.66
C LEU A 324 -19.27 8.84 11.72
N GLU A 325 -20.29 9.30 10.98
CA GLU A 325 -20.72 10.71 11.01
C GLU A 325 -21.16 11.14 12.43
N PHE A 326 -21.88 10.29 13.17
CA PHE A 326 -22.21 10.58 14.57
C PHE A 326 -20.98 10.52 15.49
N ARG A 327 -20.07 9.55 15.30
CA ARG A 327 -18.83 9.42 16.12
C ARG A 327 -17.93 10.65 16.02
N THR A 328 -17.87 11.27 14.83
CA THR A 328 -17.04 12.46 14.56
C THR A 328 -17.70 13.77 14.99
N GLY A 329 -18.95 13.70 15.47
CA GLY A 329 -19.74 14.85 15.86
C GLY A 329 -20.19 15.71 14.68
N LEU A 330 -20.28 15.15 13.45
CA LEU A 330 -20.64 15.89 12.24
C LEU A 330 -21.98 16.63 12.38
N PHE A 331 -22.91 16.06 13.15
CA PHE A 331 -24.23 16.62 13.42
C PHE A 331 -24.27 17.67 14.55
N ASP A 332 -23.20 17.79 15.33
CA ASP A 332 -23.15 18.66 16.51
C ASP A 332 -22.59 20.05 16.13
N PRO A 333 -23.04 21.16 16.75
CA PRO A 333 -22.47 22.48 16.49
C PRO A 333 -20.96 22.51 16.79
N GLN A 334 -20.14 22.69 15.76
CA GLN A 334 -18.69 22.72 15.91
C GLN A 334 -18.19 24.17 16.04
N THR A 335 -17.42 24.44 17.11
CA THR A 335 -16.44 25.53 17.10
C THR A 335 -15.09 24.88 16.81
N PRO A 336 -14.44 25.13 15.66
CA PRO A 336 -13.16 24.53 15.37
C PRO A 336 -12.15 24.84 16.48
N PRO A 337 -11.42 23.83 17.00
CA PRO A 337 -10.37 24.08 17.98
C PRO A 337 -9.25 24.93 17.36
N ALA A 338 -8.65 25.82 18.16
CA ALA A 338 -7.43 26.49 17.74
C ALA A 338 -6.25 25.51 17.80
N VAL A 339 -5.38 25.56 16.79
CA VAL A 339 -4.14 24.78 16.73
C VAL A 339 -2.98 25.66 17.17
N ASP A 340 -2.07 25.09 17.95
CA ASP A 340 -0.80 25.74 18.33
C ASP A 340 0.34 25.12 17.51
N TYR A 341 0.53 25.64 16.29
CA TYR A 341 1.55 25.15 15.36
C TYR A 341 2.98 25.24 15.90
N GLU A 342 3.26 26.12 16.86
CA GLU A 342 4.58 26.18 17.49
C GLU A 342 4.78 25.04 18.49
N ALA A 343 3.75 24.70 19.27
CA ALA A 343 3.76 23.52 20.14
C ALA A 343 3.85 22.23 19.33
N ASP A 344 3.07 22.12 18.25
CA ASP A 344 3.08 20.97 17.35
C ASP A 344 4.43 20.83 16.64
N SER A 345 5.07 21.95 16.27
CA SER A 345 6.43 21.92 15.76
C SER A 345 7.45 21.46 16.79
N ALA A 346 7.36 21.93 18.05
CA ALA A 346 8.23 21.45 19.12
C ALA A 346 8.07 19.94 19.34
N PHE A 347 6.84 19.42 19.22
CA PHE A 347 6.59 17.99 19.23
C PHE A 347 7.20 17.28 18.00
N ALA A 348 7.03 17.83 16.79
CA ALA A 348 7.61 17.26 15.57
C ALA A 348 9.14 17.10 15.68
N ARG A 349 9.81 18.09 16.27
CA ARG A 349 11.23 18.01 16.62
C ARG A 349 11.53 16.87 17.58
N GLN A 350 10.78 16.78 18.69
CA GLN A 350 10.98 15.70 19.66
C GLN A 350 10.77 14.32 19.01
N ALA A 351 9.74 14.16 18.19
CA ALA A 351 9.47 12.91 17.50
C ALA A 351 10.61 12.54 16.54
N ALA A 352 11.20 13.51 15.84
CA ALA A 352 12.37 13.28 14.98
C ALA A 352 13.59 12.83 15.80
N GLU A 353 13.83 13.47 16.95
CA GLU A 353 14.91 13.12 17.87
C GLU A 353 14.73 11.69 18.43
N ASP A 354 13.52 11.35 18.86
CA ASP A 354 13.17 10.06 19.47
C ASP A 354 13.13 8.88 18.47
N GLY A 355 12.86 9.15 17.19
CA GLY A 355 12.84 8.19 16.09
C GLY A 355 14.17 8.01 15.35
N SER A 356 15.14 8.92 15.57
CA SER A 356 16.47 8.82 14.95
C SER A 356 17.31 7.70 15.56
N VAL A 357 18.01 6.95 14.70
CA VAL A 357 18.77 5.75 15.07
C VAL A 357 20.26 5.99 14.84
N LEU A 358 21.06 5.89 15.91
CA LEU A 358 22.51 5.90 15.80
C LEU A 358 23.00 4.52 15.38
N LEU A 359 23.46 4.37 14.14
CA LEU A 359 23.87 3.07 13.57
C LEU A 359 25.33 2.74 13.86
N LYS A 360 26.19 3.75 13.89
CA LYS A 360 27.61 3.58 14.19
C LYS A 360 28.13 4.79 14.96
N ASN A 361 28.99 4.55 15.96
CA ASN A 361 29.72 5.61 16.66
C ASN A 361 31.04 5.10 17.24
N SER A 362 32.08 5.03 16.41
CA SER A 362 33.42 4.62 16.79
C SER A 362 34.24 5.81 17.30
N GLY A 363 35.07 5.59 18.33
CA GLY A 363 35.97 6.62 18.85
C GLY A 363 35.28 7.79 19.58
N SER A 364 33.99 7.66 19.89
CA SER A 364 33.18 8.73 20.51
C SER A 364 33.20 10.03 19.68
N VAL A 365 33.06 9.91 18.34
CA VAL A 365 32.93 11.07 17.45
C VAL A 365 31.66 11.84 17.75
N LEU A 366 30.57 11.13 18.06
CA LEU A 366 29.34 11.74 18.56
C LEU A 366 29.15 11.49 20.06
N PRO A 367 28.57 12.47 20.81
CA PRO A 367 28.21 13.80 20.34
C PRO A 367 29.45 14.69 20.08
N LEU A 368 29.34 15.65 19.16
CA LEU A 368 30.37 16.63 18.85
C LEU A 368 30.71 17.46 20.10
N ASP A 369 31.99 17.53 20.44
CA ASP A 369 32.47 18.36 21.56
C ASP A 369 32.46 19.85 21.15
N THR A 370 31.33 20.51 21.38
CA THR A 370 31.14 21.94 21.03
C THR A 370 32.08 22.87 21.77
N SER A 371 32.77 22.43 22.83
CA SER A 371 33.77 23.23 23.53
C SER A 371 35.11 23.29 22.81
N LYS A 372 35.36 22.36 21.89
CA LYS A 372 36.60 22.26 21.10
C LYS A 372 36.39 22.51 19.61
N LEU A 373 35.14 22.50 19.15
CA LEU A 373 34.79 22.72 17.76
C LEU A 373 34.99 24.19 17.40
N THR A 374 35.83 24.48 16.41
CA THR A 374 36.06 25.81 15.85
C THR A 374 35.58 25.91 14.41
N SER A 375 35.52 24.79 13.68
CA SER A 375 35.00 24.72 12.32
C SER A 375 34.25 23.41 12.04
N LEU A 376 33.18 23.49 11.24
CA LEU A 376 32.35 22.37 10.81
C LEU A 376 32.07 22.48 9.30
N ALA A 377 32.28 21.40 8.55
CA ALA A 377 31.85 21.30 7.16
C ALA A 377 30.55 20.50 7.07
N VAL A 378 29.48 21.12 6.58
CA VAL A 378 28.19 20.47 6.28
C VAL A 378 28.15 20.22 4.77
N ILE A 379 28.02 18.96 4.36
CA ILE A 379 28.29 18.52 3.00
C ILE A 379 27.16 17.61 2.54
N GLY A 380 26.80 17.67 1.26
CA GLY A 380 25.87 16.71 0.65
C GLY A 380 24.70 17.36 -0.08
N PRO A 381 23.85 16.57 -0.75
CA PRO A 381 22.72 17.10 -1.51
C PRO A 381 21.72 17.86 -0.61
N ASP A 382 21.56 17.38 0.63
CA ASP A 382 20.59 17.90 1.60
C ASP A 382 21.22 18.78 2.68
N ALA A 383 22.47 19.24 2.49
CA ALA A 383 23.14 20.12 3.45
C ALA A 383 22.37 21.44 3.73
N GLU A 384 21.61 21.92 2.75
CA GLU A 384 20.83 23.17 2.79
C GLU A 384 19.34 22.96 2.49
N THR A 385 18.88 21.70 2.54
CA THR A 385 17.50 21.32 2.23
C THR A 385 16.92 20.54 3.40
N ALA A 386 15.77 20.97 3.92
CA ALA A 386 15.03 20.19 4.92
C ALA A 386 14.23 19.07 4.24
N VAL A 387 14.38 17.83 4.69
CA VAL A 387 13.61 16.68 4.22
C VAL A 387 12.41 16.48 5.15
N THR A 388 11.22 16.86 4.68
CA THR A 388 10.02 16.94 5.53
C THR A 388 9.12 15.70 5.46
N GLY A 389 9.43 14.73 4.61
CA GLY A 389 8.63 13.53 4.35
C GLY A 389 8.95 12.94 2.98
N GLY A 390 8.34 11.79 2.66
CA GLY A 390 8.41 11.21 1.31
C GLY A 390 7.37 11.82 0.36
N GLY A 391 7.37 11.36 -0.89
CA GLY A 391 6.44 11.82 -1.92
C GLY A 391 5.02 11.23 -1.82
N GLY A 392 4.16 11.59 -2.76
CA GLY A 392 2.81 11.02 -2.89
C GLY A 392 1.75 11.61 -1.94
N SER A 393 0.74 10.80 -1.64
CA SER A 393 -0.39 11.15 -0.76
C SER A 393 0.02 11.52 0.66
N SER A 394 1.20 11.09 1.11
CA SER A 394 1.75 11.41 2.43
C SER A 394 2.38 12.82 2.56
N ALA A 395 2.62 13.51 1.44
CA ALA A 395 3.42 14.73 1.42
C ALA A 395 2.68 15.92 2.05
N VAL A 396 3.22 16.48 3.12
CA VAL A 396 2.63 17.62 3.85
C VAL A 396 3.30 18.93 3.44
N THR A 397 2.52 19.98 3.21
CA THR A 397 3.05 21.34 3.08
C THR A 397 3.36 21.88 4.47
N PRO A 398 4.64 22.07 4.85
CA PRO A 398 4.99 22.36 6.23
C PRO A 398 4.65 23.80 6.63
N TYR A 399 4.15 24.01 7.86
CA TYR A 399 3.91 25.32 8.47
C TYR A 399 5.18 26.19 8.52
N LYS A 400 6.30 25.55 8.85
CA LYS A 400 7.66 26.10 8.76
C LYS A 400 8.60 24.94 8.48
N LYS A 401 9.82 25.21 8.04
CA LYS A 401 10.86 24.17 7.92
C LYS A 401 12.23 24.72 8.27
N VAL A 402 13.08 23.89 8.86
CA VAL A 402 14.45 24.26 9.25
C VAL A 402 15.43 23.29 8.61
N ASP A 403 16.25 23.76 7.69
CA ASP A 403 17.28 22.95 7.03
C ASP A 403 18.49 22.66 7.95
N PRO A 404 19.29 21.61 7.67
CA PRO A 404 20.48 21.25 8.44
C PRO A 404 21.44 22.40 8.73
N LEU A 405 21.80 23.19 7.72
CA LEU A 405 22.74 24.30 7.87
C LEU A 405 22.19 25.38 8.82
N THR A 406 20.92 25.74 8.66
CA THR A 406 20.25 26.72 9.52
C THR A 406 20.19 26.25 10.98
N GLY A 407 19.77 25.00 11.21
CA GLY A 407 19.70 24.44 12.57
C GLY A 407 21.07 24.35 13.26
N LEU A 408 22.10 23.90 12.54
CA LEU A 408 23.46 23.81 13.07
C LEU A 408 24.05 25.19 13.38
N ARG A 409 23.87 26.18 12.51
CA ARG A 409 24.31 27.56 12.77
C ARG A 409 23.60 28.16 13.97
N ALA A 410 22.29 27.95 14.10
CA ALA A 410 21.52 28.41 15.25
C ALA A 410 22.03 27.81 16.55
N ARG A 411 22.36 26.51 16.56
CA ARG A 411 22.84 25.80 17.74
C ARG A 411 24.29 26.10 18.12
N LEU A 412 25.19 26.24 17.14
CA LEU A 412 26.63 26.47 17.38
C LEU A 412 26.97 27.94 17.60
N GLY A 413 26.12 28.86 17.10
CA GLY A 413 26.33 30.30 17.20
C GLY A 413 27.51 30.80 16.37
N GLY A 414 27.86 32.08 16.53
CA GLY A 414 28.92 32.73 15.73
C GLY A 414 30.36 32.37 16.10
N GLY A 415 30.57 31.46 17.07
CA GLY A 415 31.90 31.04 17.54
C GLY A 415 32.51 29.88 16.74
N VAL A 416 31.70 29.19 15.92
CA VAL A 416 32.12 28.07 15.07
C VAL A 416 31.90 28.44 13.62
N GLU A 417 32.93 28.28 12.78
CA GLU A 417 32.80 28.48 11.33
C GLU A 417 32.08 27.28 10.70
N VAL A 418 30.82 27.48 10.28
CA VAL A 418 30.03 26.45 9.59
C VAL A 418 30.03 26.70 8.09
N THR A 419 30.84 25.91 7.39
CA THR A 419 30.92 25.89 5.93
C THR A 419 29.93 24.88 5.35
N SER A 420 29.37 25.18 4.18
CA SER A 420 28.45 24.29 3.48
C SER A 420 28.95 24.01 2.07
N VAL A 421 28.83 22.76 1.62
CA VAL A 421 29.13 22.37 0.23
C VAL A 421 28.05 21.41 -0.27
N LYS A 422 27.26 21.86 -1.24
CA LYS A 422 26.35 21.00 -1.99
C LYS A 422 27.16 20.14 -2.97
N ALA A 423 27.12 18.83 -2.77
CA ALA A 423 27.79 17.81 -3.59
C ALA A 423 27.01 16.50 -3.47
N GLY A 424 27.25 15.50 -4.34
CA GLY A 424 26.47 14.25 -4.30
C GLY A 424 25.12 14.41 -5.01
N GLN A 425 25.12 14.92 -6.24
CA GLN A 425 23.89 15.09 -7.03
C GLN A 425 23.25 13.71 -7.27
N GLY A 426 21.91 13.64 -7.33
CA GLY A 426 21.14 12.40 -7.54
C GLY A 426 21.42 11.71 -8.89
N ASN A 427 20.41 11.17 -9.57
CA ASN A 427 20.66 10.39 -10.80
C ASN A 427 21.33 11.17 -11.96
N GLY A 428 21.36 12.50 -11.88
CA GLY A 428 22.11 13.40 -12.76
C GLY A 428 23.63 13.20 -12.69
N PHE A 429 24.34 13.83 -13.64
CA PHE A 429 25.79 14.02 -13.52
C PHE A 429 26.08 15.47 -13.10
N PRO A 430 27.25 15.74 -12.48
CA PRO A 430 27.65 17.11 -12.20
C PRO A 430 27.56 17.95 -13.48
N PRO A 431 27.00 19.18 -13.41
CA PRO A 431 26.92 20.08 -14.55
C PRO A 431 28.28 20.21 -15.22
N ILE A 432 28.29 20.30 -16.55
CA ILE A 432 29.54 20.49 -17.29
C ILE A 432 30.18 21.79 -16.77
N PRO A 433 31.43 21.75 -16.26
CA PRO A 433 32.04 22.93 -15.68
C PRO A 433 32.12 24.07 -16.70
N ALA A 434 31.87 25.31 -16.26
CA ALA A 434 32.00 26.49 -17.12
C ALA A 434 33.39 26.59 -17.77
N SER A 435 34.45 26.07 -17.11
CA SER A 435 35.80 26.00 -17.68
C SER A 435 35.96 25.04 -18.86
N ALA A 436 35.04 24.09 -19.01
CA ALA A 436 34.97 23.16 -20.14
C ALA A 436 34.04 23.67 -21.25
N LEU A 437 33.32 24.78 -21.02
CA LEU A 437 32.39 25.38 -21.97
C LEU A 437 32.96 26.68 -22.54
N SER A 438 32.70 26.94 -23.82
CA SER A 438 33.09 28.20 -24.46
C SER A 438 32.00 28.68 -25.41
N GLY A 439 31.69 29.98 -25.33
CA GLY A 439 30.72 30.64 -26.20
C GLY A 439 29.28 30.13 -26.07
N LEU A 440 28.88 29.59 -24.91
CA LEU A 440 27.54 29.04 -24.70
C LEU A 440 26.48 30.14 -24.70
N LYS A 441 25.77 30.26 -25.81
CA LYS A 441 24.72 31.26 -26.06
C LYS A 441 23.35 30.66 -25.82
N GLY A 442 22.61 31.16 -24.82
CA GLY A 442 21.23 30.79 -24.53
C GLY A 442 20.23 31.69 -25.27
N GLU A 443 19.34 31.08 -26.05
CA GLU A 443 18.22 31.69 -26.75
C GLU A 443 16.91 31.20 -26.13
N TYR A 444 16.06 32.11 -25.62
CA TYR A 444 14.82 31.78 -24.91
C TYR A 444 13.60 32.27 -25.70
N PHE A 445 12.57 31.44 -25.79
CA PHE A 445 11.37 31.64 -26.61
C PHE A 445 10.10 31.58 -25.74
N THR A 446 9.07 32.34 -26.11
CA THR A 446 7.77 32.35 -25.42
C THR A 446 6.79 31.30 -25.95
N ASN A 447 7.32 30.15 -26.38
CA ASN A 447 6.59 28.99 -26.86
C ASN A 447 7.44 27.73 -26.60
N THR A 448 6.82 26.55 -26.64
CA THR A 448 7.51 25.26 -26.40
C THR A 448 8.20 24.66 -27.63
N THR A 449 8.12 25.32 -28.79
CA THR A 449 8.54 24.76 -30.08
C THR A 449 9.90 25.27 -30.58
N LEU A 450 10.58 26.13 -29.79
CA LEU A 450 11.83 26.80 -30.16
C LEU A 450 11.75 27.57 -31.50
N SER A 451 10.57 28.11 -31.82
CA SER A 451 10.27 28.76 -33.09
C SER A 451 10.18 30.28 -32.98
N GLY A 452 10.47 30.98 -34.08
CA GLY A 452 10.44 32.44 -34.17
C GLY A 452 11.73 33.11 -33.71
N THR A 453 11.64 34.41 -33.41
CA THR A 453 12.75 35.19 -32.85
C THR A 453 12.82 34.96 -31.33
N PRO A 454 13.98 34.66 -30.74
CA PRO A 454 14.13 34.55 -29.29
C PRO A 454 13.71 35.86 -28.60
N ALA A 455 12.93 35.75 -27.53
CA ALA A 455 12.55 36.89 -26.71
C ALA A 455 13.69 37.36 -25.79
N LEU A 456 14.63 36.47 -25.47
CA LEU A 456 15.87 36.77 -24.76
C LEU A 456 17.03 35.99 -25.37
N THR A 457 18.18 36.64 -25.47
CA THR A 457 19.46 35.97 -25.77
C THR A 457 20.51 36.44 -24.79
N ARG A 458 21.20 35.52 -24.11
CA ARG A 458 22.29 35.84 -23.16
C ARG A 458 23.39 34.79 -23.17
N ASP A 459 24.56 35.15 -22.66
CA ASP A 459 25.64 34.21 -22.45
C ASP A 459 25.41 33.52 -21.11
N ASP A 460 25.28 32.19 -21.13
CA ASP A 460 25.05 31.38 -19.94
C ASP A 460 26.34 30.59 -19.62
N PRO A 461 26.79 30.54 -18.34
CA PRO A 461 28.05 29.89 -17.99
C PRO A 461 27.96 28.35 -18.02
N ALA A 462 26.75 27.81 -17.88
CA ALA A 462 26.43 26.39 -17.92
C ALA A 462 24.92 26.23 -18.23
N VAL A 463 24.48 25.01 -18.53
CA VAL A 463 23.07 24.65 -18.51
C VAL A 463 22.79 23.95 -17.18
N ASP A 464 22.46 24.75 -16.17
CA ASP A 464 22.14 24.29 -14.81
C ASP A 464 21.20 25.31 -14.17
N PHE A 465 19.90 25.16 -14.47
CA PHE A 465 18.86 26.11 -14.09
C PHE A 465 17.72 25.40 -13.38
N ASP A 466 17.30 25.97 -12.25
CA ASP A 466 16.07 25.62 -11.56
C ASP A 466 15.31 26.93 -11.33
N TRP A 467 14.23 27.10 -12.09
CA TRP A 467 13.36 28.26 -12.01
C TRP A 467 12.16 28.02 -11.09
N GLY A 468 11.96 26.79 -10.60
CA GLY A 468 10.75 26.38 -9.88
C GLY A 468 9.49 26.79 -10.65
N THR A 469 8.52 27.39 -9.98
CA THR A 469 7.29 27.93 -10.61
C THR A 469 7.50 29.33 -11.25
N GLY A 470 8.76 29.74 -11.45
CA GLY A 470 9.16 31.04 -11.95
C GLY A 470 9.43 31.04 -13.46
N SER A 471 10.14 32.06 -13.95
CA SER A 471 10.55 32.12 -15.36
C SER A 471 12.03 32.55 -15.52
N PRO A 472 12.67 32.24 -16.66
CA PRO A 472 14.09 32.57 -16.89
C PRO A 472 14.43 34.06 -16.82
N ALA A 473 13.46 34.92 -17.15
CA ALA A 473 13.55 36.37 -17.10
C ALA A 473 12.16 37.01 -17.32
N GLY A 474 12.03 38.30 -16.98
CA GLY A 474 10.86 39.10 -17.35
C GLY A 474 10.66 39.13 -18.87
N GLY A 475 9.45 38.78 -19.33
CA GLY A 475 9.10 38.65 -20.76
C GLY A 475 9.09 37.21 -21.28
N ILE A 476 9.58 36.25 -20.50
CA ILE A 476 9.35 34.81 -20.70
C ILE A 476 8.24 34.37 -19.73
N PRO A 477 7.21 33.63 -20.19
CA PRO A 477 6.17 33.13 -19.29
C PRO A 477 6.75 32.09 -18.30
N ALA A 478 6.05 31.86 -17.19
CA ALA A 478 6.44 30.83 -16.21
C ALA A 478 6.29 29.42 -16.81
N ASP A 479 5.19 29.20 -17.53
CA ASP A 479 4.89 27.97 -18.26
C ASP A 479 4.87 28.22 -19.78
N GLY A 480 5.06 27.18 -20.58
CA GLY A 480 4.93 27.26 -22.04
C GLY A 480 6.07 27.98 -22.75
N PHE A 481 7.30 27.90 -22.23
CA PHE A 481 8.49 28.50 -22.83
C PHE A 481 9.49 27.43 -23.33
N SER A 482 10.52 27.85 -24.06
CA SER A 482 11.62 26.96 -24.45
C SER A 482 12.95 27.70 -24.53
N ALA A 483 14.04 26.95 -24.47
CA ALA A 483 15.39 27.48 -24.53
C ALA A 483 16.31 26.61 -25.40
N ARG A 484 17.24 27.26 -26.11
CA ARG A 484 18.31 26.62 -26.88
C ARG A 484 19.65 27.20 -26.50
N TRP A 485 20.57 26.34 -26.08
CA TRP A 485 21.96 26.72 -25.85
C TRP A 485 22.85 26.19 -26.97
N THR A 486 23.73 27.02 -27.52
CA THR A 486 24.73 26.62 -28.52
C THR A 486 26.11 27.14 -28.14
N GLY A 487 27.12 26.28 -28.22
CA GLY A 487 28.50 26.63 -27.87
C GLY A 487 29.47 25.49 -28.18
N THR A 488 30.63 25.46 -27.53
CA THR A 488 31.54 24.31 -27.58
C THR A 488 31.85 23.76 -26.20
N VAL A 489 32.12 22.47 -26.14
CA VAL A 489 32.61 21.74 -24.95
C VAL A 489 33.99 21.14 -25.22
N THR A 490 34.88 21.18 -24.23
CA THR A 490 36.25 20.65 -24.33
C THR A 490 36.54 19.73 -23.16
N ALA A 491 36.83 18.46 -23.46
CA ALA A 491 37.16 17.46 -22.46
C ALA A 491 38.51 17.75 -21.77
N PRO A 492 38.60 17.71 -20.42
CA PRO A 492 39.87 17.89 -19.72
C PRO A 492 40.80 16.67 -19.81
N ALA A 493 40.25 15.48 -20.07
CA ALA A 493 40.99 14.23 -20.20
C ALA A 493 40.44 13.39 -21.36
N THR A 494 41.30 12.57 -21.97
CA THR A 494 40.89 11.63 -23.03
C THR A 494 40.20 10.43 -22.38
N ALA A 495 38.90 10.28 -22.61
CA ALA A 495 38.08 9.23 -22.01
C ALA A 495 36.76 9.04 -22.77
N ALA A 496 35.97 8.03 -22.38
CA ALA A 496 34.58 7.88 -22.82
C ALA A 496 33.66 8.63 -21.84
N TYR A 497 33.04 9.71 -22.29
CA TYR A 497 32.15 10.56 -21.51
C TYR A 497 30.70 10.15 -21.70
N THR A 498 29.96 10.03 -20.61
CA THR A 498 28.51 9.88 -20.63
C THR A 498 27.90 11.23 -20.28
N PHE A 499 27.05 11.76 -21.15
CA PHE A 499 26.30 12.99 -20.89
C PHE A 499 24.96 12.66 -20.23
N ALA A 500 24.46 13.55 -19.38
CA ALA A 500 23.14 13.43 -18.79
C ALA A 500 22.39 14.76 -18.95
N ALA A 501 21.10 14.69 -19.30
CA ALA A 501 20.19 15.82 -19.17
C ALA A 501 19.14 15.46 -18.12
N THR A 502 19.00 16.33 -17.13
CA THR A 502 17.91 16.28 -16.16
C THR A 502 17.00 17.46 -16.44
N SER A 503 15.71 17.24 -16.64
CA SER A 503 14.76 18.33 -16.88
C SER A 503 13.36 17.99 -16.39
N ASP A 504 12.61 19.02 -16.01
CA ASP A 504 11.14 18.98 -15.86
C ASP A 504 10.55 19.55 -17.16
N ASP A 505 9.78 18.70 -17.83
CA ASP A 505 9.54 18.63 -19.27
C ASP A 505 10.80 18.50 -20.15
N GLY A 506 10.64 18.66 -21.46
CA GLY A 506 11.49 18.00 -22.44
C GLY A 506 12.87 18.61 -22.65
N SER A 507 13.89 17.77 -22.83
CA SER A 507 15.27 18.20 -23.16
C SER A 507 15.96 17.33 -24.21
N ARG A 508 16.92 17.93 -24.93
CA ARG A 508 17.77 17.23 -25.92
C ARG A 508 19.20 17.75 -25.86
N VAL A 509 20.17 16.84 -26.01
CA VAL A 509 21.60 17.20 -26.09
C VAL A 509 22.17 16.68 -27.40
N TYR A 510 22.82 17.58 -28.14
CA TYR A 510 23.54 17.30 -29.36
C TYR A 510 25.03 17.58 -29.19
N LEU A 511 25.85 16.64 -29.63
CA LEU A 511 27.30 16.81 -29.73
C LEU A 511 27.72 16.59 -31.18
N ASP A 512 28.43 17.55 -31.78
CA ASP A 512 28.85 17.51 -33.19
C ASP A 512 27.70 17.24 -34.17
N GLY A 513 26.55 17.85 -33.87
CA GLY A 513 25.31 17.72 -34.63
C GLY A 513 24.56 16.39 -34.42
N LYS A 514 25.13 15.43 -33.69
CA LYS A 514 24.50 14.15 -33.36
C LYS A 514 23.70 14.26 -32.07
N LEU A 515 22.43 13.83 -32.10
CA LEU A 515 21.59 13.70 -30.91
C LEU A 515 22.14 12.56 -30.03
N ILE A 516 22.52 12.88 -28.79
CA ILE A 516 23.09 11.92 -27.84
C ILE A 516 22.21 11.71 -26.60
N VAL A 517 21.33 12.66 -26.29
CA VAL A 517 20.28 12.53 -25.28
C VAL A 517 18.99 13.04 -25.89
N ASP A 518 17.94 12.23 -25.87
CA ASP A 518 16.61 12.59 -26.35
C ASP A 518 15.58 12.31 -25.26
N ASN A 519 15.03 13.39 -24.71
CA ASN A 519 14.06 13.38 -23.63
C ASN A 519 12.91 14.36 -23.96
N TRP A 520 12.44 14.36 -25.21
CA TRP A 520 11.56 15.40 -25.74
C TRP A 520 10.05 15.09 -25.57
N SER A 521 9.58 15.05 -24.33
CA SER A 521 8.16 14.88 -23.99
C SER A 521 7.83 15.55 -22.65
N ASP A 522 6.53 15.65 -22.33
CA ASP A 522 6.10 16.16 -21.02
C ASP A 522 6.36 15.09 -19.95
N HIS A 523 6.95 15.48 -18.84
CA HIS A 523 7.27 14.59 -17.73
C HIS A 523 7.72 15.40 -16.51
N ALA A 524 7.49 14.86 -15.31
CA ALA A 524 8.17 15.35 -14.11
C ALA A 524 9.70 15.26 -14.26
N ALA A 525 10.43 15.99 -13.41
CA ALA A 525 11.90 15.96 -13.38
C ALA A 525 12.50 14.55 -13.49
N GLN A 526 13.18 14.25 -14.60
CA GLN A 526 13.86 12.97 -14.82
C GLN A 526 15.22 13.15 -15.49
N THR A 527 16.10 12.16 -15.37
CA THR A 527 17.43 12.16 -15.98
C THR A 527 17.53 11.13 -17.11
N VAL A 528 17.94 11.57 -18.30
CA VAL A 528 18.30 10.68 -19.42
C VAL A 528 19.80 10.78 -19.70
N LYS A 529 20.45 9.62 -19.84
CA LYS A 529 21.90 9.48 -20.07
C LYS A 529 22.19 9.06 -21.51
N SER A 530 23.24 9.60 -22.10
CA SER A 530 23.74 9.16 -23.40
C SER A 530 24.40 7.79 -23.29
N THR A 531 24.66 7.14 -24.43
CA THR A 531 25.73 6.14 -24.47
C THR A 531 27.10 6.84 -24.32
N PRO A 532 28.16 6.16 -23.86
CA PRO A 532 29.48 6.77 -23.74
C PRO A 532 30.01 7.27 -25.09
N VAL A 533 30.49 8.52 -25.11
CA VAL A 533 31.06 9.21 -26.27
C VAL A 533 32.57 9.40 -26.06
N PRO A 534 33.44 8.88 -26.95
CA PRO A 534 34.88 9.08 -26.83
C PRO A 534 35.24 10.53 -27.14
N LEU A 535 35.90 11.22 -26.20
CA LEU A 535 36.43 12.56 -26.37
C LEU A 535 37.94 12.57 -26.11
N THR A 536 38.68 13.38 -26.86
CA THR A 536 40.12 13.62 -26.67
C THR A 536 40.34 14.86 -25.82
N ALA A 537 41.28 14.80 -24.87
CA ALA A 537 41.64 15.95 -24.06
C ALA A 537 42.02 17.18 -24.93
N GLY A 538 41.41 18.33 -24.66
CA GLY A 538 41.71 19.59 -25.33
C GLY A 538 41.07 19.79 -26.71
N GLU A 539 40.37 18.80 -27.26
CA GLU A 539 39.64 18.95 -28.53
C GLU A 539 38.27 19.64 -28.28
N PRO A 540 37.95 20.75 -28.97
CA PRO A 540 36.65 21.39 -28.87
C PRO A 540 35.60 20.68 -29.74
N HIS A 541 34.44 20.39 -29.16
CA HIS A 541 33.28 19.79 -29.81
C HIS A 541 32.11 20.76 -29.77
N SER A 542 31.29 20.79 -30.81
CA SER A 542 30.09 21.63 -30.82
C SER A 542 29.01 21.03 -29.91
N LEU A 543 28.47 21.85 -29.01
CA LEU A 543 27.41 21.47 -28.07
C LEU A 543 26.15 22.27 -28.39
N ARG A 544 25.02 21.57 -28.53
CA ARG A 544 23.70 22.20 -28.54
C ARG A 544 22.79 21.50 -27.54
N VAL A 545 22.16 22.28 -26.68
CA VAL A 545 21.14 21.81 -25.74
C VAL A 545 19.83 22.49 -26.08
N GLU A 546 18.74 21.75 -26.05
CA GLU A 546 17.38 22.24 -26.27
C GLU A 546 16.50 21.82 -25.08
N TYR A 547 15.61 22.70 -24.65
CA TYR A 547 14.71 22.51 -23.52
C TYR A 547 13.34 23.15 -23.80
N TYR A 548 12.25 22.58 -23.28
CA TYR A 548 10.98 23.27 -23.16
C TYR A 548 10.32 22.99 -21.82
N GLU A 549 9.52 23.95 -21.37
CA GLU A 549 8.64 23.89 -20.20
C GLU A 549 7.19 24.00 -20.69
N ASN A 550 6.34 23.04 -20.37
CA ASN A 550 4.92 23.09 -20.70
C ASN A 550 4.10 23.62 -19.52
N ALA A 551 4.21 23.00 -18.34
CA ALA A 551 3.50 23.44 -17.14
C ALA A 551 4.11 22.87 -15.84
N GLY A 552 4.18 23.70 -14.80
CA GLY A 552 4.51 23.26 -13.45
C GLY A 552 5.82 23.84 -12.94
N GLY A 553 6.77 22.97 -12.59
CA GLY A 553 8.11 23.37 -12.18
C GLY A 553 9.04 23.37 -13.38
N ALA A 554 9.86 24.41 -13.55
CA ALA A 554 10.77 24.51 -14.67
C ALA A 554 12.22 24.30 -14.22
N SER A 555 12.84 23.20 -14.66
CA SER A 555 14.26 22.92 -14.38
C SER A 555 14.95 22.21 -15.54
N VAL A 556 16.24 22.52 -15.74
CA VAL A 556 17.10 21.83 -16.71
C VAL A 556 18.57 21.89 -16.29
N SER A 557 19.23 20.74 -16.29
CA SER A 557 20.66 20.60 -16.01
C SER A 557 21.32 19.62 -16.99
N VAL A 558 22.46 19.99 -17.57
CA VAL A 558 23.26 19.11 -18.45
C VAL A 558 24.63 18.88 -17.85
N GLY A 559 24.90 17.62 -17.54
CA GLY A 559 26.13 17.15 -16.91
C GLY A 559 26.85 16.09 -17.73
N TRP A 560 28.05 15.72 -17.27
CA TRP A 560 28.82 14.62 -17.84
C TRP A 560 29.61 13.85 -16.77
N SER A 561 30.00 12.62 -17.09
CA SER A 561 30.91 11.83 -16.25
C SER A 561 31.81 10.97 -17.14
N ALA A 562 33.06 10.77 -16.71
CA ALA A 562 34.02 9.92 -17.39
C ALA A 562 35.02 9.29 -16.39
N PRO A 563 35.53 8.07 -16.66
CA PRO A 563 36.57 7.47 -15.85
C PRO A 563 37.80 8.37 -15.69
N GLY A 564 38.25 8.56 -14.44
CA GLY A 564 39.43 9.37 -14.13
C GLY A 564 39.22 10.88 -14.20
N VAL A 565 38.01 11.37 -14.50
CA VAL A 565 37.64 12.78 -14.38
C VAL A 565 36.97 12.99 -13.01
N PRO A 566 37.61 13.69 -12.06
CA PRO A 566 37.03 13.92 -10.75
C PRO A 566 35.77 14.80 -10.84
N ASP A 567 34.77 14.49 -10.03
CA ASP A 567 33.65 15.41 -9.81
C ASP A 567 34.17 16.65 -9.07
N PRO A 568 34.03 17.86 -9.64
CA PRO A 568 34.51 19.09 -9.01
C PRO A 568 33.78 19.42 -7.70
N THR A 569 32.51 19.03 -7.56
CA THR A 569 31.72 19.23 -6.35
C THR A 569 32.19 18.32 -5.21
N ILE A 570 32.48 17.04 -5.51
CA ILE A 570 33.08 16.10 -4.54
C ILE A 570 34.49 16.56 -4.15
N THR A 571 35.26 17.09 -5.11
CA THR A 571 36.60 17.65 -4.83
C THR A 571 36.51 18.85 -3.88
N ALA A 572 35.55 19.77 -4.10
CA ALA A 572 35.31 20.90 -3.21
C ALA A 572 34.86 20.44 -1.82
N ALA A 573 34.00 19.42 -1.74
CA ALA A 573 33.54 18.84 -0.48
C ALA A 573 34.70 18.24 0.34
N ALA A 574 35.56 17.44 -0.29
CA ALA A 574 36.75 16.89 0.37
C ALA A 574 37.71 17.99 0.86
N GLN A 575 37.87 19.08 0.09
CA GLN A 575 38.70 20.23 0.49
C GLN A 575 38.09 21.00 1.68
N ALA A 576 36.77 21.17 1.73
CA ALA A 576 36.09 21.78 2.86
C ALA A 576 36.22 20.90 4.12
N ALA A 577 36.00 19.59 3.97
CA ALA A 577 36.16 18.61 5.05
C ALA A 577 37.58 18.63 5.63
N ALA A 578 38.62 18.67 4.80
CA ALA A 578 40.02 18.69 5.24
C ALA A 578 40.39 19.95 6.06
N LYS A 579 39.65 21.05 5.89
CA LYS A 579 39.88 22.32 6.61
C LYS A 579 39.08 22.42 7.91
N ALA A 580 38.08 21.57 8.11
CA ALA A 580 37.19 21.61 9.25
C ALA A 580 37.63 20.66 10.38
N ASP A 581 37.26 20.96 11.63
CA ASP A 581 37.52 20.05 12.76
C ASP A 581 36.70 18.76 12.70
N ALA A 582 35.53 18.82 12.05
CA ALA A 582 34.65 17.69 11.74
C ALA A 582 33.87 17.95 10.46
N ALA A 583 33.37 16.88 9.84
CA ALA A 583 32.52 16.94 8.66
C ALA A 583 31.20 16.20 8.92
N VAL A 584 30.09 16.77 8.47
CA VAL A 584 28.75 16.17 8.51
C VAL A 584 28.29 16.01 7.06
N VAL A 585 28.16 14.77 6.60
CA VAL A 585 27.70 14.44 5.25
C VAL A 585 26.23 14.05 5.32
N VAL A 586 25.34 14.90 4.79
CA VAL A 586 23.89 14.70 4.77
C VAL A 586 23.47 14.18 3.40
N VAL A 587 23.03 12.94 3.36
CA VAL A 587 22.76 12.12 2.15
C VAL A 587 21.46 11.34 2.36
N GLY A 588 20.83 10.85 1.30
CA GLY A 588 19.49 10.31 1.43
C GLY A 588 18.91 9.73 0.16
N ASP A 589 17.68 9.25 0.24
CA ASP A 589 16.90 8.83 -0.93
C ASP A 589 15.68 9.74 -1.13
N SER A 590 14.96 9.51 -2.22
CA SER A 590 13.71 10.23 -2.54
C SER A 590 12.62 9.22 -2.88
N SER A 591 12.14 8.51 -1.87
CA SER A 591 11.07 7.52 -1.98
C SER A 591 9.70 8.19 -2.12
N SER A 592 8.83 7.64 -2.97
CA SER A 592 7.51 8.18 -3.27
C SER A 592 6.53 7.08 -3.62
N GLU A 593 5.26 7.34 -3.31
CA GLU A 593 4.13 6.62 -3.89
C GLU A 593 4.20 6.57 -5.42
N GLY A 594 3.77 5.45 -6.01
CA GLY A 594 3.62 5.23 -7.44
C GLY A 594 4.75 4.41 -8.07
N SER A 595 5.92 4.31 -7.42
CA SER A 595 7.05 3.54 -7.94
C SER A 595 7.95 3.00 -6.84
N ASP A 596 8.38 1.76 -6.98
CA ASP A 596 9.41 1.17 -6.12
C ASP A 596 10.82 1.58 -6.55
N ARG A 597 11.76 1.51 -5.62
CA ARG A 597 13.19 1.67 -5.90
C ARG A 597 13.70 0.50 -6.73
N THR A 598 14.69 0.76 -7.58
CA THR A 598 15.34 -0.27 -8.41
C THR A 598 16.59 -0.86 -7.76
N THR A 599 17.13 -0.18 -6.75
CA THR A 599 18.28 -0.58 -5.94
C THR A 599 18.19 0.07 -4.55
N LEU A 600 18.89 -0.51 -3.58
CA LEU A 600 19.11 -0.02 -2.23
C LEU A 600 20.35 0.90 -2.13
N ALA A 601 21.14 1.05 -3.20
CA ALA A 601 22.26 2.00 -3.21
C ALA A 601 21.76 3.45 -3.03
N LEU A 602 22.59 4.29 -2.39
CA LEU A 602 22.31 5.72 -2.38
C LEU A 602 22.27 6.27 -3.82
N PRO A 603 21.41 7.26 -4.11
CA PRO A 603 21.31 7.83 -5.45
C PRO A 603 22.62 8.43 -5.96
N GLY A 604 22.76 8.43 -7.30
CA GLY A 604 23.81 9.19 -7.96
C GLY A 604 25.23 8.80 -7.54
N ASN A 605 25.98 9.79 -7.05
CA ASN A 605 27.37 9.63 -6.60
C ASN A 605 27.58 9.93 -5.11
N GLU A 606 26.52 9.79 -4.30
CA GLU A 606 26.58 10.01 -2.86
C GLU A 606 27.56 9.07 -2.13
N ASP A 607 27.66 7.81 -2.56
CA ASP A 607 28.65 6.87 -2.03
C ASP A 607 30.10 7.34 -2.27
N ASP A 608 30.38 7.92 -3.44
CA ASP A 608 31.71 8.44 -3.78
C ASP A 608 32.03 9.72 -3.00
N LEU A 609 31.02 10.57 -2.79
CA LEU A 609 31.12 11.74 -1.93
C LEU A 609 31.53 11.34 -0.51
N ILE A 610 30.84 10.36 0.07
CA ILE A 610 31.10 9.90 1.44
C ILE A 610 32.53 9.38 1.57
N ARG A 611 32.99 8.53 0.64
CA ARG A 611 34.37 8.02 0.63
C ARG A 611 35.39 9.15 0.56
N ALA A 612 35.18 10.12 -0.33
CA ALA A 612 36.11 11.24 -0.51
C ALA A 612 36.20 12.14 0.74
N VAL A 613 35.06 12.42 1.38
CA VAL A 613 35.00 13.22 2.61
C VAL A 613 35.61 12.47 3.79
N ALA A 614 35.27 11.18 3.97
CA ALA A 614 35.82 10.35 5.04
C ALA A 614 37.34 10.20 4.93
N ALA A 615 37.87 10.07 3.70
CA ALA A 615 39.31 10.05 3.45
C ALA A 615 39.99 11.39 3.77
N ALA A 616 39.30 12.51 3.59
CA ALA A 616 39.81 13.85 3.86
C ALA A 616 39.71 14.25 5.35
N ASN A 617 38.71 13.76 6.07
CA ASN A 617 38.49 14.06 7.48
C ASN A 617 38.08 12.80 8.29
N PRO A 618 38.92 12.33 9.23
CA PRO A 618 38.62 11.13 10.03
C PRO A 618 37.53 11.36 11.09
N ARG A 619 37.03 12.58 11.27
CA ARG A 619 35.87 12.92 12.10
C ARG A 619 34.64 13.23 11.24
N THR A 620 34.41 12.36 10.26
CA THR A 620 33.23 12.42 9.39
C THR A 620 32.04 11.74 10.06
N VAL A 621 30.90 12.41 10.08
CA VAL A 621 29.61 11.86 10.48
C VAL A 621 28.74 11.79 9.23
N VAL A 622 28.21 10.63 8.91
CA VAL A 622 27.19 10.50 7.84
C VAL A 622 25.81 10.54 8.48
N VAL A 623 24.93 11.36 7.90
CA VAL A 623 23.54 11.53 8.32
C VAL A 623 22.66 11.08 7.17
N LEU A 624 21.82 10.08 7.40
CA LEU A 624 20.92 9.52 6.40
C LEU A 624 19.54 10.18 6.48
N ARG A 625 19.04 10.61 5.32
CA ARG A 625 17.67 11.03 5.05
C ARG A 625 17.00 9.99 4.16
N ALA A 626 16.75 8.81 4.69
CA ALA A 626 16.27 7.68 3.90
C ALA A 626 14.90 7.16 4.37
N GLY A 627 13.99 6.94 3.44
CA GLY A 627 12.67 6.41 3.72
C GLY A 627 12.64 4.91 4.01
N ALA A 628 13.72 4.21 3.66
CA ALA A 628 13.84 2.77 3.69
C ALA A 628 15.34 2.38 3.78
N PRO A 629 15.68 1.10 4.04
CA PRO A 629 17.08 0.68 4.14
C PRO A 629 17.94 1.09 2.93
N VAL A 630 19.15 1.56 3.18
CA VAL A 630 20.15 1.86 2.13
C VAL A 630 21.43 1.07 2.36
N LEU A 631 22.13 0.73 1.28
CA LEU A 631 23.45 0.11 1.36
C LEU A 631 24.50 1.11 1.85
N MET A 632 25.51 0.62 2.57
CA MET A 632 26.61 1.45 3.07
C MET A 632 27.96 0.82 2.74
N PRO A 633 28.36 0.75 1.45
CA PRO A 633 29.63 0.13 1.06
C PRO A 633 30.87 0.85 1.62
N TRP A 634 30.72 2.08 2.11
CA TRP A 634 31.73 2.92 2.76
C TRP A 634 31.72 2.82 4.30
N LEU A 635 30.86 1.98 4.89
CA LEU A 635 30.63 1.96 6.35
C LEU A 635 31.91 1.75 7.16
N THR A 636 32.90 1.00 6.65
CA THR A 636 34.17 0.78 7.36
C THR A 636 35.01 2.03 7.52
N ASP A 637 34.88 2.98 6.60
CA ASP A 637 35.74 4.17 6.49
C ASP A 637 35.20 5.36 7.30
N VAL A 638 33.94 5.30 7.71
CA VAL A 638 33.26 6.38 8.46
C VAL A 638 33.14 6.01 9.94
N PRO A 639 33.51 6.89 10.89
CA PRO A 639 33.41 6.59 12.31
C PRO A 639 31.98 6.66 12.87
N ALA A 640 31.10 7.50 12.32
CA ALA A 640 29.74 7.67 12.83
C ALA A 640 28.68 7.75 11.73
N VAL A 641 27.55 7.07 11.95
CA VAL A 641 26.38 7.08 11.05
C VAL A 641 25.13 7.28 11.90
N LEU A 642 24.35 8.31 11.57
CA LEU A 642 23.07 8.63 12.18
C LEU A 642 21.99 8.52 11.10
N ASP A 643 21.04 7.61 11.28
CA ASP A 643 19.85 7.53 10.44
C ASP A 643 18.72 8.34 11.08
N MET A 644 18.24 9.34 10.37
CA MET A 644 17.15 10.19 10.84
C MET A 644 15.88 10.03 10.01
N TRP A 645 15.84 9.05 9.11
CA TRP A 645 14.72 8.83 8.20
C TRP A 645 14.33 10.11 7.45
N TYR A 646 13.04 10.35 7.24
CA TYR A 646 12.55 11.69 6.89
C TYR A 646 12.08 12.39 8.18
N PRO A 647 12.84 13.38 8.71
CA PRO A 647 12.66 13.93 10.05
C PRO A 647 11.51 14.94 10.19
N GLY A 648 10.81 15.30 9.12
CA GLY A 648 9.75 16.29 9.19
C GLY A 648 10.26 17.73 9.23
N GLN A 649 9.39 18.67 9.64
CA GLN A 649 9.65 20.10 9.52
C GLN A 649 10.82 20.66 10.34
N GLU A 650 11.18 19.99 11.44
CA GLU A 650 12.24 20.44 12.36
C GLU A 650 13.57 19.71 12.13
N ASP A 651 13.77 19.16 10.92
CA ASP A 651 14.97 18.48 10.42
C ASP A 651 16.27 19.02 11.05
N GLY A 652 16.63 20.27 10.73
CA GLY A 652 17.91 20.84 11.10
C GLY A 652 18.06 21.07 12.60
N ASN A 653 16.97 21.36 13.32
CA ASN A 653 17.01 21.54 14.77
C ASN A 653 17.17 20.21 15.50
N ALA A 654 16.47 19.16 15.06
CA ALA A 654 16.64 17.81 15.56
C ALA A 654 18.06 17.28 15.27
N LEU A 655 18.56 17.50 14.05
CA LEU A 655 19.93 17.14 13.68
C LEU A 655 20.96 17.81 14.58
N ALA A 656 20.86 19.13 14.75
CA ALA A 656 21.79 19.88 15.58
C ALA A 656 21.75 19.39 17.04
N ALA A 657 20.56 19.08 17.57
CA ALA A 657 20.40 18.58 18.93
C ALA A 657 21.06 17.22 19.13
N LEU A 658 20.86 16.29 18.19
CA LEU A 658 21.49 14.96 18.21
C LEU A 658 23.00 15.07 18.07
N LEU A 659 23.50 15.77 17.05
CA LEU A 659 24.94 15.89 16.79
C LEU A 659 25.69 16.55 17.96
N THR A 660 25.08 17.50 18.66
CA THR A 660 25.71 18.18 19.81
C THR A 660 25.40 17.52 21.16
N GLY A 661 24.57 16.46 21.16
CA GLY A 661 24.19 15.72 22.36
C GLY A 661 23.24 16.45 23.30
N ASP A 662 22.55 17.51 22.83
CA ASP A 662 21.42 18.12 23.55
C ASP A 662 20.23 17.15 23.62
N ALA A 663 20.04 16.39 22.54
CA ALA A 663 19.15 15.25 22.46
C ALA A 663 19.95 13.94 22.43
N GLU A 664 19.30 12.86 22.85
CA GLU A 664 19.87 11.52 22.85
C GLU A 664 19.31 10.74 21.65
N PRO A 665 20.13 10.04 20.84
CA PRO A 665 19.62 9.10 19.86
C PRO A 665 18.95 7.93 20.58
N GLY A 666 17.62 7.91 20.53
CA GLY A 666 16.78 6.96 21.27
C GLY A 666 16.08 5.92 20.41
N GLY A 667 16.23 5.98 19.09
CA GLY A 667 15.53 5.09 18.15
C GLY A 667 16.17 3.71 18.01
N ARG A 668 15.38 2.75 17.51
CA ARG A 668 15.77 1.40 17.12
C ARG A 668 15.19 1.09 15.74
N LEU A 669 15.92 0.34 14.91
CA LEU A 669 15.48 0.04 13.56
C LEU A 669 14.16 -0.77 13.54
N PRO A 670 13.10 -0.29 12.87
CA PRO A 670 11.86 -1.06 12.67
C PRO A 670 11.94 -2.02 11.47
N VAL A 671 13.09 -2.04 10.78
CA VAL A 671 13.38 -2.84 9.58
C VAL A 671 14.83 -3.34 9.63
N SER A 672 15.10 -4.49 9.00
CA SER A 672 16.46 -5.02 8.84
C SER A 672 17.14 -4.36 7.64
N PHE A 673 18.40 -3.96 7.78
CA PHE A 673 19.18 -3.36 6.70
C PHE A 673 20.01 -4.43 5.97
N PRO A 674 19.79 -4.69 4.67
CA PRO A 674 20.55 -5.68 3.91
C PRO A 674 22.00 -5.26 3.66
N MET A 675 22.92 -6.23 3.48
CA MET A 675 24.28 -5.94 3.02
C MET A 675 24.37 -5.73 1.48
N THR A 676 23.44 -6.31 0.73
CA THR A 676 23.35 -6.20 -0.74
C THR A 676 21.89 -6.14 -1.19
N ASP A 677 21.62 -5.69 -2.42
CA ASP A 677 20.28 -5.71 -3.02
C ASP A 677 19.62 -7.10 -3.03
N THR A 678 20.44 -8.14 -3.06
CA THR A 678 19.99 -9.53 -3.20
C THR A 678 19.93 -10.29 -1.88
N GLN A 679 20.40 -9.70 -0.78
CA GLN A 679 20.41 -10.34 0.54
C GLN A 679 19.07 -10.12 1.27
N THR A 680 17.97 -10.52 0.64
CA THR A 680 16.60 -10.31 1.14
C THR A 680 15.71 -11.52 0.82
N ALA A 681 14.64 -11.71 1.61
CA ALA A 681 13.67 -12.77 1.39
C ALA A 681 13.00 -12.68 0.00
N THR A 682 12.78 -11.45 -0.48
CA THR A 682 12.11 -11.16 -1.76
C THR A 682 13.02 -11.33 -2.97
N ALA A 683 14.34 -11.14 -2.83
CA ALA A 683 15.31 -11.41 -3.89
C ALA A 683 15.77 -12.88 -3.92
N ALA A 684 15.49 -13.66 -2.87
CA ALA A 684 15.96 -15.05 -2.73
C ALA A 684 15.31 -16.05 -3.71
N ALA A 685 14.17 -15.73 -4.31
CA ALA A 685 13.50 -16.60 -5.28
C ALA A 685 12.79 -15.82 -6.40
N PRO A 686 12.72 -16.35 -7.63
CA PRO A 686 11.98 -15.74 -8.73
C PRO A 686 10.49 -15.56 -8.41
N GLY A 687 9.88 -14.49 -8.93
CA GLY A 687 8.44 -14.23 -8.74
C GLY A 687 8.07 -13.61 -7.39
N ARG A 688 8.96 -13.65 -6.39
CA ARG A 688 8.74 -12.93 -5.12
C ARG A 688 8.84 -11.43 -5.29
N TYR A 689 9.87 -10.95 -5.99
CA TYR A 689 10.01 -9.57 -6.46
C TYR A 689 11.11 -9.49 -7.53
N PRO A 690 10.85 -8.95 -8.75
CA PRO A 690 9.58 -8.44 -9.25
C PRO A 690 8.56 -9.56 -9.58
N ALA A 691 7.31 -9.18 -9.84
CA ALA A 691 6.23 -10.09 -10.21
C ALA A 691 6.50 -10.84 -11.52
N VAL A 692 5.95 -12.05 -11.63
CA VAL A 692 5.90 -12.84 -12.87
C VAL A 692 4.43 -12.98 -13.27
N GLY A 693 4.09 -12.57 -14.50
CA GLY A 693 2.70 -12.63 -14.98
C GLY A 693 1.72 -11.77 -14.18
N GLY A 694 2.19 -10.68 -13.55
CA GLY A 694 1.39 -9.84 -12.67
C GLY A 694 1.15 -10.43 -11.27
N VAL A 695 1.79 -11.55 -10.92
CA VAL A 695 1.66 -12.18 -9.60
C VAL A 695 2.97 -12.02 -8.82
N TYR A 696 2.85 -11.54 -7.59
CA TYR A 696 3.88 -11.58 -6.57
C TYR A 696 3.64 -12.80 -5.68
N ASP A 697 4.55 -13.76 -5.73
CA ASP A 697 4.51 -14.97 -4.92
C ASP A 697 5.06 -14.68 -3.52
N TYR A 698 4.26 -14.83 -2.47
CA TYR A 698 4.71 -14.62 -1.08
C TYR A 698 5.17 -15.95 -0.45
N SER A 699 5.94 -16.73 -1.21
CA SER A 699 6.44 -18.05 -0.82
C SER A 699 7.52 -18.03 0.25
N GLU A 700 8.04 -16.86 0.65
CA GLU A 700 8.84 -16.75 1.88
C GLU A 700 8.00 -17.03 3.13
N GLY A 701 6.68 -17.00 3.02
CA GLY A 701 5.79 -17.32 4.13
C GLY A 701 6.07 -16.43 5.35
N LEU A 702 6.30 -17.04 6.51
CA LEU A 702 6.58 -16.33 7.76
C LEU A 702 7.98 -15.70 7.81
N GLU A 703 8.84 -15.99 6.83
CA GLU A 703 10.23 -15.51 6.77
C GLU A 703 10.27 -14.11 6.15
N VAL A 704 9.67 -13.12 6.82
CA VAL A 704 9.71 -11.70 6.43
C VAL A 704 10.63 -10.91 7.37
N GLY A 705 11.49 -10.06 6.79
CA GLY A 705 12.42 -9.23 7.55
C GLY A 705 13.43 -10.05 8.36
N TYR A 706 13.66 -9.66 9.62
CA TYR A 706 14.58 -10.36 10.54
C TYR A 706 14.28 -11.84 10.73
N ARG A 707 13.03 -12.27 10.52
CA ARG A 707 12.64 -13.70 10.60
C ARG A 707 13.38 -14.52 9.56
N TRP A 708 13.53 -13.98 8.34
CA TRP A 708 14.29 -14.61 7.27
C TRP A 708 15.78 -14.69 7.59
N TYR A 709 16.39 -13.58 8.05
CA TYR A 709 17.81 -13.57 8.42
C TYR A 709 18.13 -14.59 9.51
N GLN A 710 17.24 -14.72 10.51
CA GLN A 710 17.37 -15.74 11.56
C GLN A 710 17.25 -17.16 11.02
N GLN A 711 16.27 -17.40 10.15
CA GLN A 711 16.00 -18.71 9.58
C GLN A 711 17.13 -19.18 8.65
N GLU A 712 17.64 -18.29 7.81
CA GLU A 712 18.72 -18.56 6.86
C GLU A 712 20.13 -18.47 7.48
N GLY A 713 20.23 -18.08 8.76
CA GLY A 713 21.52 -17.87 9.43
C GLY A 713 22.36 -16.76 8.79
N GLN A 714 21.72 -15.75 8.22
CA GLN A 714 22.38 -14.61 7.58
C GLN A 714 22.49 -13.42 8.52
N THR A 715 23.57 -12.66 8.38
CA THR A 715 23.77 -11.40 9.12
C THR A 715 23.35 -10.23 8.21
N PRO A 716 22.38 -9.40 8.61
CA PRO A 716 22.11 -8.13 7.92
C PRO A 716 23.22 -7.11 8.23
N LEU A 717 23.28 -6.00 7.48
CA LEU A 717 24.15 -4.87 7.78
C LEU A 717 23.84 -4.30 9.18
N PHE A 718 22.55 -4.08 9.46
CA PHE A 718 22.03 -3.79 10.78
C PHE A 718 20.73 -4.58 11.02
N PRO A 719 20.59 -5.26 12.17
CA PRO A 719 19.42 -6.10 12.44
C PRO A 719 18.22 -5.28 12.94
N PHE A 720 17.02 -5.81 12.77
CA PHE A 720 15.81 -5.28 13.40
C PHE A 720 16.00 -5.03 14.91
N GLY A 721 15.46 -3.91 15.38
CA GLY A 721 15.53 -3.48 16.77
C GLY A 721 16.86 -2.89 17.18
N TYR A 722 17.84 -2.74 16.27
CA TYR A 722 19.17 -2.20 16.58
C TYR A 722 19.18 -0.68 16.66
N GLY A 723 19.98 -0.12 17.59
CA GLY A 723 20.30 1.30 17.64
C GLY A 723 21.20 1.60 18.83
N LEU A 724 22.23 2.42 18.61
CA LEU A 724 23.17 2.83 19.65
C LEU A 724 22.64 4.00 20.47
N SER A 725 23.31 4.26 21.59
CA SER A 725 23.10 5.38 22.50
C SER A 725 24.45 6.07 22.78
N TYR A 726 24.45 7.33 23.22
CA TYR A 726 25.62 8.00 23.77
C TYR A 726 25.96 7.54 25.20
N THR A 727 25.10 6.73 25.81
CA THR A 727 25.39 6.00 27.05
C THR A 727 25.32 4.48 26.80
N THR A 728 25.58 3.69 27.84
CA THR A 728 25.53 2.23 27.78
C THR A 728 24.51 1.70 28.76
N PHE A 729 23.90 0.57 28.43
CA PHE A 729 22.91 -0.09 29.26
C PHE A 729 23.31 -1.53 29.56
N ARG A 730 22.72 -2.06 30.64
CA ARG A 730 22.84 -3.46 31.00
C ARG A 730 21.48 -3.98 31.46
N LEU A 731 21.00 -5.02 30.80
CA LEU A 731 19.85 -5.80 31.22
C LEU A 731 20.28 -6.90 32.19
N SER A 732 19.53 -7.10 33.26
CA SER A 732 19.82 -8.12 34.29
C SER A 732 18.56 -8.59 35.02
N HIS A 733 18.70 -9.68 35.78
CA HIS A 733 17.63 -10.23 36.64
C HIS A 733 16.30 -10.47 35.90
N LEU A 734 16.34 -11.15 34.75
CA LEU A 734 15.14 -11.60 34.06
C LEU A 734 14.28 -12.47 34.98
N ARG A 735 13.02 -12.11 35.13
CA ARG A 735 12.01 -12.84 35.89
C ARG A 735 10.79 -13.04 35.00
N THR A 736 10.35 -14.28 34.85
CA THR A 736 9.17 -14.68 34.09
C THR A 736 8.19 -15.41 35.01
N GLY A 737 6.89 -15.18 34.84
CA GLY A 737 5.88 -15.85 35.66
C GLY A 737 4.45 -15.72 35.14
N PRO A 738 3.65 -16.81 35.15
CA PRO A 738 4.04 -18.16 35.55
C PRO A 738 4.98 -18.84 34.52
N ASP A 739 5.80 -19.79 34.97
CA ASP A 739 6.69 -20.61 34.13
C ASP A 739 5.91 -21.69 33.35
N GLN A 740 4.69 -21.97 33.77
CA GLN A 740 3.80 -22.96 33.18
C GLN A 740 2.38 -22.43 33.04
N VAL A 741 1.83 -22.66 31.86
CA VAL A 741 0.46 -22.28 31.51
C VAL A 741 -0.28 -23.45 30.87
N GLU A 742 -1.60 -23.37 30.86
CA GLU A 742 -2.46 -24.24 30.09
C GLU A 742 -3.16 -23.41 29.02
N ALA A 743 -3.24 -23.92 27.80
CA ALA A 743 -4.05 -23.31 26.76
C ALA A 743 -5.49 -23.81 26.89
N THR A 744 -6.40 -22.85 27.00
CA THR A 744 -7.85 -23.06 27.12
C THR A 744 -8.55 -22.53 25.88
N ALA A 745 -9.88 -22.67 25.80
CA ALA A 745 -10.68 -22.06 24.74
C ALA A 745 -10.61 -20.50 24.73
N HIS A 746 -10.02 -19.90 25.76
CA HIS A 746 -9.80 -18.45 25.88
C HIS A 746 -8.31 -18.08 25.77
N GLY A 747 -7.48 -18.96 25.21
CA GLY A 747 -6.02 -18.80 25.18
C GLY A 747 -5.34 -19.28 26.45
N THR A 748 -4.10 -18.87 26.66
CA THR A 748 -3.31 -19.15 27.87
C THR A 748 -3.56 -18.09 28.96
N ALA A 749 -3.07 -18.34 30.18
CA ALA A 749 -2.92 -17.26 31.15
C ALA A 749 -1.80 -16.30 30.67
N PRO A 750 -1.91 -14.98 30.88
CA PRO A 750 -0.85 -14.05 30.53
C PRO A 750 0.43 -14.36 31.31
N VAL A 751 1.58 -14.16 30.67
CA VAL A 751 2.90 -14.34 31.30
C VAL A 751 3.56 -12.99 31.49
N HIS A 752 3.89 -12.66 32.74
CA HIS A 752 4.61 -11.43 33.06
C HIS A 752 6.11 -11.63 32.90
N VAL A 753 6.74 -10.68 32.22
CA VAL A 753 8.19 -10.60 32.03
C VAL A 753 8.67 -9.34 32.72
N SER A 754 9.69 -9.45 33.57
CA SER A 754 10.33 -8.26 34.15
C SER A 754 11.85 -8.36 34.12
N VAL A 755 12.50 -7.23 33.84
CA VAL A 755 13.94 -7.13 33.70
C VAL A 755 14.41 -5.84 34.35
N ASP A 756 15.58 -5.87 34.99
CA ASP A 756 16.22 -4.66 35.51
C ASP A 756 17.13 -4.07 34.45
N VAL A 757 16.86 -2.83 34.05
CA VAL A 757 17.66 -2.06 33.10
C VAL A 757 18.47 -1.03 33.87
N THR A 758 19.78 -1.04 33.69
CA THR A 758 20.70 -0.08 34.33
C THR A 758 21.42 0.74 33.27
N ASN A 759 21.41 2.07 33.42
CA ASN A 759 22.30 2.93 32.66
C ASN A 759 23.69 2.88 33.29
N THR A 760 24.66 2.32 32.58
CA THR A 760 26.03 2.10 33.05
C THR A 760 27.02 3.17 32.60
N GLY A 761 26.58 4.13 31.78
CA GLY A 761 27.44 5.22 31.31
C GLY A 761 27.35 6.48 32.17
N HIS A 762 27.69 7.61 31.55
CA HIS A 762 27.89 8.90 32.23
C HIS A 762 26.90 10.00 31.81
N ARG A 763 25.95 9.69 30.93
CA ARG A 763 24.90 10.61 30.50
C ARG A 763 23.53 9.94 30.63
N ALA A 764 22.49 10.74 30.82
CA ALA A 764 21.12 10.23 30.75
C ALA A 764 20.85 9.76 29.33
N GLY A 765 20.10 8.67 29.18
CA GLY A 765 19.73 8.16 27.86
C GLY A 765 18.51 7.26 27.92
N THR A 766 18.14 6.73 26.75
CA THR A 766 17.01 5.83 26.57
C THR A 766 17.46 4.49 26.00
N ASP A 767 16.78 3.44 26.46
CA ASP A 767 16.91 2.11 25.89
C ASP A 767 15.55 1.47 25.65
N VAL A 768 15.49 0.44 24.80
CA VAL A 768 14.28 -0.29 24.45
C VAL A 768 14.47 -1.75 24.79
N VAL A 769 13.74 -2.20 25.82
CA VAL A 769 13.67 -3.63 26.16
C VAL A 769 12.76 -4.31 25.16
N GLN A 770 13.27 -5.30 24.45
CA GLN A 770 12.55 -6.08 23.45
C GLN A 770 12.42 -7.54 23.92
N VAL A 771 11.20 -8.08 23.86
CA VAL A 771 10.90 -9.47 24.24
C VAL A 771 10.45 -10.23 23.01
N TYR A 772 11.20 -11.29 22.70
CA TYR A 772 10.92 -12.21 21.62
C TYR A 772 10.49 -13.58 22.16
N LEU A 773 9.59 -14.24 21.45
CA LEU A 773 9.10 -15.56 21.76
C LEU A 773 9.46 -16.54 20.63
N GLY A 774 10.06 -17.67 21.00
CA GLY A 774 10.17 -18.83 20.14
C GLY A 774 9.02 -19.81 20.38
N HIS A 775 8.71 -20.62 19.38
CA HIS A 775 7.63 -21.61 19.45
C HIS A 775 8.17 -23.05 19.55
N PRO A 776 7.33 -24.02 19.96
CA PRO A 776 7.71 -25.43 19.98
C PRO A 776 8.24 -25.92 18.63
N SER A 777 9.22 -26.82 18.66
CA SER A 777 9.79 -27.43 17.46
C SER A 777 8.73 -28.11 16.60
N GLY A 778 8.78 -27.93 15.28
CA GLY A 778 7.81 -28.49 14.33
C GLY A 778 6.54 -27.65 14.17
N SER A 779 6.44 -26.49 14.83
CA SER A 779 5.37 -25.52 14.63
C SER A 779 5.40 -24.84 13.26
N GLY A 780 6.55 -24.85 12.57
CA GLY A 780 6.75 -24.09 11.32
C GLY A 780 6.94 -22.58 11.55
N GLU A 781 7.09 -22.15 12.80
CA GLU A 781 7.34 -20.76 13.17
C GLU A 781 8.81 -20.36 12.96
N PRO A 782 9.08 -19.07 12.75
CA PRO A 782 10.44 -18.53 12.78
C PRO A 782 11.13 -18.79 14.13
N PRO A 783 12.48 -18.75 14.19
CA PRO A 783 13.24 -19.03 15.41
C PRO A 783 12.78 -18.23 16.63
N LYS A 784 12.50 -16.94 16.45
CA LYS A 784 11.84 -16.08 17.45
C LYS A 784 11.15 -14.88 16.78
N ALA A 785 10.09 -14.37 17.38
CA ALA A 785 9.36 -13.18 16.92
C ALA A 785 9.13 -12.20 18.06
N LEU A 786 9.16 -10.89 17.77
CA LEU A 786 8.85 -9.83 18.74
C LEU A 786 7.41 -10.01 19.21
N LYS A 787 7.18 -9.88 20.52
CA LYS A 787 5.85 -9.98 21.13
C LYS A 787 5.51 -8.82 22.05
N THR A 788 6.50 -8.09 22.57
CA THR A 788 6.26 -6.88 23.36
C THR A 788 7.56 -6.11 23.56
N PHE A 789 7.46 -4.80 23.79
CA PHE A 789 8.61 -3.91 24.00
C PHE A 789 8.27 -2.77 24.96
N ALA A 790 9.30 -2.14 25.54
CA ALA A 790 9.13 -0.90 26.29
C ALA A 790 10.38 -0.01 26.22
N LYS A 791 10.18 1.27 25.89
CA LYS A 791 11.18 2.32 26.02
C LYS A 791 11.34 2.76 27.47
N VAL A 792 12.57 2.96 27.93
CA VAL A 792 12.90 3.41 29.28
C VAL A 792 13.99 4.48 29.26
N ARG A 793 13.72 5.63 29.89
CA ARG A 793 14.73 6.67 30.14
C ARG A 793 15.37 6.50 31.52
N LEU A 794 16.70 6.59 31.57
CA LEU A 794 17.48 6.42 32.80
C LEU A 794 18.58 7.47 32.94
N ASP A 795 18.72 8.03 34.14
CA ASP A 795 19.87 8.84 34.54
C ASP A 795 21.13 7.97 34.72
N PRO A 796 22.35 8.54 34.69
CA PRO A 796 23.59 7.79 34.90
C PRO A 796 23.57 6.98 36.21
N GLY A 797 23.85 5.68 36.13
CA GLY A 797 23.85 4.77 37.28
C GLY A 797 22.46 4.36 37.79
N GLN A 798 21.38 4.89 37.21
CA GLN A 798 20.02 4.51 37.60
C GLN A 798 19.65 3.12 37.09
N THR A 799 18.99 2.33 37.95
CA THR A 799 18.33 1.07 37.58
C THR A 799 16.82 1.21 37.70
N LYS A 800 16.07 0.75 36.70
CA LYS A 800 14.61 0.56 36.78
C LYS A 800 14.23 -0.86 36.38
N THR A 801 13.21 -1.39 37.04
CA THR A 801 12.56 -2.63 36.61
C THR A 801 11.50 -2.33 35.56
N VAL A 802 11.71 -2.81 34.34
CA VAL A 802 10.73 -2.80 33.25
C VAL A 802 9.83 -4.02 33.40
N ARG A 803 8.51 -3.85 33.21
CA ARG A 803 7.51 -4.91 33.30
C ARG A 803 6.71 -4.96 32.00
N LEU A 804 6.66 -6.14 31.40
CA LEU A 804 6.05 -6.45 30.13
C LEU A 804 5.14 -7.67 30.32
N THR A 805 4.21 -7.87 29.41
CA THR A 805 3.29 -9.02 29.46
C THR A 805 3.25 -9.68 28.10
N LEU A 806 3.46 -10.99 28.09
CA LEU A 806 3.11 -11.83 26.95
C LEU A 806 1.62 -12.17 27.06
N SER A 807 0.85 -11.75 26.06
CA SER A 807 -0.58 -11.95 25.99
C SER A 807 -0.92 -13.41 25.66
N PRO A 808 -2.16 -13.87 25.90
CA PRO A 808 -2.62 -15.17 25.44
C PRO A 808 -2.48 -15.37 23.92
N ASP A 809 -2.61 -14.29 23.16
CA ASP A 809 -2.49 -14.28 21.69
C ASP A 809 -1.03 -14.37 21.22
N ASP A 810 -0.04 -14.27 22.10
CA ASP A 810 1.36 -14.33 21.69
C ASP A 810 1.82 -15.76 21.39
N PHE A 811 1.12 -16.75 21.97
CA PHE A 811 1.46 -18.18 21.93
C PHE A 811 0.73 -18.95 20.81
N ARG A 812 -0.19 -18.28 20.10
CA ARG A 812 -1.04 -18.89 19.08
C ARG A 812 -0.32 -18.95 17.73
N VAL A 813 -0.63 -19.98 16.96
CA VAL A 813 -0.23 -20.18 15.57
C VAL A 813 -1.49 -20.44 14.75
N TRP A 814 -1.50 -20.09 13.47
CA TRP A 814 -2.63 -20.31 12.58
C TRP A 814 -2.61 -21.74 12.03
N ASP A 815 -3.68 -22.49 12.26
CA ASP A 815 -3.88 -23.83 11.69
C ASP A 815 -4.72 -23.72 10.42
N THR A 816 -4.06 -23.78 9.27
CA THR A 816 -4.70 -23.74 7.94
C THR A 816 -5.73 -24.86 7.73
N GLY A 817 -5.58 -26.01 8.41
CA GLY A 817 -6.55 -27.09 8.31
C GLY A 817 -7.85 -26.78 9.06
N ALA A 818 -7.75 -26.03 10.16
CA ALA A 818 -8.87 -25.62 10.99
C ALA A 818 -9.47 -24.26 10.59
N HIS A 819 -8.75 -23.45 9.82
CA HIS A 819 -9.05 -22.04 9.57
C HIS A 819 -9.24 -21.26 10.89
N ASP A 820 -8.39 -21.54 11.89
CA ASP A 820 -8.50 -20.96 13.23
C ASP A 820 -7.13 -20.91 13.93
N TRP A 821 -7.05 -20.07 14.97
CA TRP A 821 -5.88 -19.98 15.84
C TRP A 821 -5.83 -21.15 16.83
N THR A 822 -4.64 -21.68 17.07
CA THR A 822 -4.40 -22.73 18.07
C THR A 822 -3.13 -22.45 18.87
N VAL A 823 -3.06 -22.94 20.11
CA VAL A 823 -1.84 -22.89 20.91
C VAL A 823 -1.25 -24.29 21.00
N LEU A 824 0.02 -24.44 20.68
CA LEU A 824 0.69 -25.73 20.71
C LEU A 824 1.15 -26.07 22.14
N LYS A 825 1.10 -27.35 22.48
CA LYS A 825 1.77 -27.85 23.69
C LYS A 825 3.27 -27.83 23.47
N GLY A 826 4.04 -27.36 24.44
CA GLY A 826 5.50 -27.42 24.39
C GLY A 826 6.21 -26.33 25.18
N SER A 827 7.53 -26.28 25.01
CA SER A 827 8.37 -25.21 25.56
C SER A 827 8.43 -24.05 24.58
N TYR A 828 8.21 -22.85 25.09
CA TYR A 828 8.28 -21.58 24.38
C TYR A 828 9.45 -20.78 24.95
N PRO A 829 10.61 -20.75 24.26
CA PRO A 829 11.75 -19.94 24.69
C PRO A 829 11.40 -18.45 24.69
N VAL A 830 11.75 -17.74 25.76
CA VAL A 830 11.61 -16.29 25.87
C VAL A 830 13.00 -15.68 25.79
N TYR A 831 13.20 -14.74 24.88
CA TYR A 831 14.45 -14.02 24.68
C TYR A 831 14.23 -12.54 24.99
N VAL A 832 15.11 -11.94 25.78
CA VAL A 832 15.03 -10.52 26.16
C VAL A 832 16.34 -9.85 25.86
N GLY A 833 16.27 -8.69 25.22
CA GLY A 833 17.44 -7.96 24.75
C GLY A 833 17.16 -6.55 24.26
N GLU A 834 18.15 -6.01 23.57
CA GLU A 834 18.18 -4.64 23.04
C GLU A 834 18.02 -4.61 21.51
N SER A 835 18.05 -5.77 20.84
CA SER A 835 17.73 -5.94 19.41
C SER A 835 17.44 -7.41 19.07
N SER A 836 17.01 -7.70 17.84
CA SER A 836 16.77 -9.09 17.40
C SER A 836 18.04 -9.95 17.36
N ALA A 837 19.21 -9.33 17.17
CA ALA A 837 20.50 -10.01 17.18
C ALA A 837 21.16 -10.06 18.57
N ASP A 838 20.75 -9.21 19.51
CA ASP A 838 21.31 -9.13 20.86
C ASP A 838 20.24 -9.39 21.93
N THR A 839 20.08 -10.67 22.29
CA THR A 839 19.14 -11.14 23.32
C THR A 839 19.87 -11.94 24.40
N PRO A 840 20.63 -11.29 25.30
CA PRO A 840 21.54 -11.96 26.22
C PRO A 840 20.81 -12.68 27.37
N LEU A 841 19.55 -12.33 27.63
CA LEU A 841 18.76 -12.94 28.70
C LEU A 841 17.74 -13.91 28.09
N THR A 842 17.69 -15.13 28.62
CA THR A 842 16.75 -16.15 28.18
C THR A 842 16.00 -16.78 29.33
N SER A 843 14.78 -17.22 29.05
CA SER A 843 13.93 -18.02 29.93
C SER A 843 13.07 -18.95 29.05
N ALA A 844 12.13 -19.67 29.65
CA ALA A 844 11.15 -20.45 28.90
C ALA A 844 9.83 -20.51 29.67
N VAL A 845 8.73 -20.55 28.91
CA VAL A 845 7.39 -20.85 29.41
C VAL A 845 6.99 -22.20 28.83
N THR A 846 6.42 -23.08 29.64
CA THR A 846 5.88 -24.35 29.16
C THR A 846 4.36 -24.32 29.09
N VAL A 847 3.81 -24.48 27.89
CA VAL A 847 2.39 -24.82 27.70
C VAL A 847 2.25 -26.33 27.96
N ARG A 848 1.72 -26.71 29.12
CA ARG A 848 1.65 -28.11 29.55
C ARG A 848 0.54 -28.92 28.89
N ARG A 849 -0.52 -28.22 28.50
CA ARG A 849 -1.72 -28.81 27.91
C ARG A 849 -2.31 -27.85 26.90
N THR A 850 -2.80 -28.38 25.80
CA THR A 850 -3.60 -27.64 24.84
C THR A 850 -5.00 -28.23 24.69
N VAL A 851 -6.00 -27.36 24.60
CA VAL A 851 -7.33 -27.72 24.11
C VAL A 851 -7.34 -27.97 22.60
N GLY A 852 -6.31 -27.49 21.88
CA GLY A 852 -6.21 -27.55 20.44
C GLY A 852 -7.41 -26.93 19.74
N VAL A 853 -7.60 -27.30 18.48
CA VAL A 853 -8.76 -26.97 17.67
C VAL A 853 -9.57 -28.23 17.38
N GLN A 854 -10.89 -28.06 17.41
CA GLN A 854 -11.84 -29.06 16.96
C GLN A 854 -12.54 -28.48 15.74
N TYR A 855 -12.27 -29.07 14.58
CA TYR A 855 -12.83 -28.60 13.32
C TYR A 855 -13.45 -29.74 12.53
N VAL A 856 -14.31 -29.38 11.59
CA VAL A 856 -14.91 -30.30 10.64
C VAL A 856 -14.50 -29.87 9.25
N ALA A 857 -14.18 -30.83 8.40
CA ALA A 857 -13.92 -30.63 6.97
C ALA A 857 -14.92 -31.43 6.16
N VAL A 858 -15.26 -30.94 4.97
CA VAL A 858 -16.14 -31.62 4.02
C VAL A 858 -15.40 -31.83 2.71
N SER A 859 -15.41 -33.06 2.18
CA SER A 859 -14.91 -33.34 0.84
C SER A 859 -16.05 -33.85 -0.03
N ALA A 860 -16.28 -33.20 -1.17
CA ALA A 860 -17.24 -33.58 -2.19
C ALA A 860 -16.59 -33.53 -3.57
N ALA A 861 -17.18 -34.19 -4.57
CA ALA A 861 -16.75 -34.04 -5.96
C ALA A 861 -17.06 -32.62 -6.44
N ALA A 862 -16.18 -32.05 -7.29
CA ALA A 862 -16.36 -30.70 -7.84
C ALA A 862 -17.67 -30.54 -8.62
N THR A 863 -18.19 -31.62 -9.19
CA THR A 863 -19.47 -31.63 -9.90
C THR A 863 -20.41 -32.75 -9.44
N THR A 864 -21.72 -32.51 -9.57
CA THR A 864 -22.75 -33.54 -9.37
C THR A 864 -23.77 -33.49 -10.48
N ASP A 865 -24.01 -34.62 -11.11
CA ASP A 865 -25.00 -34.71 -12.18
C ASP A 865 -26.42 -34.85 -11.60
N PRO A 866 -27.43 -34.18 -12.18
CA PRO A 866 -28.82 -34.36 -11.76
C PRO A 866 -29.24 -35.83 -11.79
N GLY A 867 -29.88 -36.30 -10.71
CA GLY A 867 -30.34 -37.68 -10.57
C GLY A 867 -29.24 -38.69 -10.21
N THR A 868 -27.99 -38.27 -10.06
CA THR A 868 -26.87 -39.15 -9.69
C THR A 868 -26.50 -39.02 -8.22
N ALA A 869 -25.81 -40.04 -7.70
CA ALA A 869 -25.29 -40.05 -6.34
C ALA A 869 -23.77 -39.89 -6.35
N GLN A 870 -23.23 -39.10 -5.41
CA GLN A 870 -21.81 -38.98 -5.14
C GLN A 870 -21.49 -39.33 -3.68
N THR A 871 -20.23 -39.66 -3.42
CA THR A 871 -19.74 -39.86 -2.04
C THR A 871 -19.21 -38.55 -1.50
N VAL A 872 -19.80 -38.08 -0.40
CA VAL A 872 -19.34 -36.90 0.35
C VAL A 872 -18.82 -37.38 1.69
N LYS A 873 -17.73 -36.79 2.19
CA LYS A 873 -17.20 -37.14 3.51
C LYS A 873 -17.21 -35.94 4.42
N THR A 874 -17.60 -36.16 5.67
CA THR A 874 -17.44 -35.19 6.76
C THR A 874 -16.41 -35.73 7.72
N THR A 875 -15.31 -35.01 7.91
CA THR A 875 -14.22 -35.42 8.80
C THR A 875 -14.14 -34.45 9.96
N PHE A 876 -14.31 -34.94 11.17
CA PHE A 876 -14.00 -34.20 12.39
C PHE A 876 -12.55 -34.48 12.80
N THR A 877 -11.82 -33.45 13.18
CA THR A 877 -10.45 -33.57 13.71
C THR A 877 -10.37 -32.90 15.08
N ASN A 878 -9.76 -33.60 16.04
CA ASN A 878 -9.42 -33.07 17.35
C ASN A 878 -7.90 -33.00 17.50
N THR A 879 -7.34 -31.79 17.57
CA THR A 879 -5.89 -31.57 17.79
C THR A 879 -5.54 -31.31 19.26
N GLY A 880 -6.52 -31.39 20.17
CA GLY A 880 -6.32 -31.17 21.60
C GLY A 880 -5.81 -32.38 22.35
N ASP A 881 -5.25 -32.14 23.55
CA ASP A 881 -4.81 -33.18 24.49
C ASP A 881 -5.97 -33.88 25.22
N SER A 882 -7.19 -33.36 25.05
CA SER A 882 -8.40 -33.90 25.68
C SER A 882 -9.18 -34.74 24.68
N GLY A 883 -9.73 -35.86 25.14
CA GLY A 883 -10.72 -36.59 24.35
C GLY A 883 -12.02 -35.79 24.23
N VAL A 884 -12.70 -35.96 23.11
CA VAL A 884 -14.00 -35.35 22.82
C VAL A 884 -15.08 -36.43 22.97
N GLU A 885 -16.15 -36.14 23.70
CA GLU A 885 -17.22 -37.10 23.95
C GLU A 885 -18.43 -36.85 23.04
N ASN A 886 -19.23 -37.89 22.80
CA ASN A 886 -20.53 -37.84 22.14
C ASN A 886 -20.53 -37.15 20.76
N LEU A 887 -19.47 -37.32 19.96
CA LEU A 887 -19.38 -36.78 18.61
C LEU A 887 -20.51 -37.33 17.73
N ARG A 888 -21.20 -36.41 17.04
CA ARG A 888 -22.17 -36.68 15.98
C ARG A 888 -21.79 -35.87 14.75
N LEU A 889 -21.50 -36.57 13.66
CA LEU A 889 -21.29 -35.99 12.35
C LEU A 889 -22.61 -35.96 11.59
N GLY A 890 -22.88 -34.85 10.92
CA GLY A 890 -24.05 -34.63 10.08
C GLY A 890 -23.66 -34.01 8.74
N LEU A 891 -24.52 -34.14 7.74
CA LEU A 891 -24.40 -33.44 6.47
C LEU A 891 -25.76 -32.85 6.10
N ASN A 892 -25.80 -31.52 6.02
CA ASN A 892 -26.95 -30.78 5.53
C ASN A 892 -26.79 -30.57 4.02
N VAL A 893 -27.84 -30.89 3.29
CA VAL A 893 -27.92 -30.72 1.83
C VAL A 893 -29.12 -29.85 1.47
N PRO A 894 -29.13 -29.20 0.29
CA PRO A 894 -30.25 -28.33 -0.11
C PRO A 894 -31.58 -29.08 -0.20
N ALA A 895 -32.67 -28.31 -0.24
CA ALA A 895 -34.01 -28.86 -0.45
C ALA A 895 -34.07 -29.72 -1.72
N GLY A 896 -34.66 -30.91 -1.61
CA GLY A 896 -34.80 -31.87 -2.72
C GLY A 896 -33.59 -32.79 -2.93
N TRP A 897 -32.44 -32.49 -2.33
CA TRP A 897 -31.29 -33.41 -2.29
C TRP A 897 -31.46 -34.39 -1.13
N THR A 898 -30.89 -35.59 -1.26
CA THR A 898 -30.88 -36.59 -0.18
C THR A 898 -29.45 -36.93 0.23
N ALA A 899 -29.19 -37.02 1.53
CA ALA A 899 -27.92 -37.50 2.07
C ALA A 899 -28.18 -38.71 2.98
N VAL A 900 -27.58 -39.86 2.64
CA VAL A 900 -27.71 -41.11 3.41
C VAL A 900 -26.35 -41.48 4.01
N PRO A 901 -26.22 -41.64 5.34
CA PRO A 901 -24.95 -42.02 5.97
C PRO A 901 -24.59 -43.47 5.65
N ALA A 902 -23.31 -43.73 5.31
CA ALA A 902 -22.80 -45.07 5.01
C ALA A 902 -22.18 -45.78 6.23
N ALA A 903 -21.49 -45.06 7.14
CA ALA A 903 -21.05 -45.49 8.47
C ALA A 903 -20.34 -44.33 9.22
N GLY A 904 -20.16 -44.45 10.55
CA GLY A 904 -19.24 -43.58 11.32
C GLY A 904 -19.79 -42.24 11.81
N ALA A 905 -21.09 -41.97 11.64
CA ALA A 905 -21.70 -40.68 11.96
C ALA A 905 -21.89 -40.38 13.47
N THR A 906 -21.68 -41.36 14.36
CA THR A 906 -21.73 -41.13 15.81
C THR A 906 -20.64 -41.93 16.49
N VAL A 907 -19.83 -41.25 17.30
CA VAL A 907 -18.70 -41.83 18.03
C VAL A 907 -18.80 -41.41 19.48
N ARG A 908 -18.82 -42.38 20.41
CA ARG A 908 -18.92 -42.12 21.84
C ARG A 908 -17.77 -41.27 22.35
N ARG A 909 -16.55 -41.56 21.91
CA ARG A 909 -15.33 -40.88 22.34
C ARG A 909 -14.33 -40.81 21.20
N VAL A 910 -13.86 -39.61 20.90
CA VAL A 910 -12.75 -39.34 19.99
C VAL A 910 -11.51 -39.06 20.82
N GLY A 911 -10.40 -39.74 20.52
CA GLY A 911 -9.17 -39.58 21.26
C GLY A 911 -8.53 -38.20 21.05
N PRO A 912 -7.58 -37.80 21.91
CA PRO A 912 -6.66 -36.72 21.61
C PRO A 912 -5.97 -36.95 20.26
N HIS A 913 -5.67 -35.87 19.52
CA HIS A 913 -4.88 -35.93 18.28
C HIS A 913 -5.40 -36.94 17.25
N SER A 914 -6.72 -36.99 17.05
CA SER A 914 -7.35 -37.99 16.18
C SER A 914 -8.49 -37.41 15.34
N SER A 915 -8.76 -38.06 14.22
CA SER A 915 -9.84 -37.70 13.30
C SER A 915 -10.84 -38.83 13.13
N VAL A 916 -12.09 -38.46 12.90
CA VAL A 916 -13.20 -39.37 12.59
C VAL A 916 -13.87 -38.91 11.30
N THR A 917 -14.02 -39.82 10.34
CA THR A 917 -14.70 -39.54 9.08
C THR A 917 -16.00 -40.33 8.97
N ALA A 918 -17.08 -39.63 8.61
CA ALA A 918 -18.32 -40.24 8.15
C ALA A 918 -18.48 -40.02 6.65
N SER A 919 -18.91 -41.08 5.95
CA SER A 919 -19.22 -41.02 4.52
C SER A 919 -20.73 -40.93 4.30
N TRP A 920 -21.14 -40.15 3.31
CA TRP A 920 -22.51 -39.89 2.91
C TRP A 920 -22.68 -40.19 1.43
N THR A 921 -23.73 -40.93 1.08
CA THR A 921 -24.21 -40.99 -0.30
C THR A 921 -25.16 -39.83 -0.51
N VAL A 922 -24.75 -38.84 -1.29
CA VAL A 922 -25.52 -37.63 -1.60
C VAL A 922 -26.08 -37.73 -3.01
N THR A 923 -27.40 -37.66 -3.15
CA THR A 923 -28.09 -37.75 -4.44
C THR A 923 -28.73 -36.41 -4.78
N ALA A 924 -28.37 -35.87 -5.95
CA ALA A 924 -29.02 -34.71 -6.52
C ALA A 924 -30.38 -35.12 -7.12
N PRO A 925 -31.46 -34.32 -6.98
CA PRO A 925 -32.70 -34.60 -7.68
C PRO A 925 -32.48 -34.51 -9.20
N SER A 926 -33.25 -35.27 -9.98
CA SER A 926 -33.20 -35.19 -11.45
C SER A 926 -33.60 -33.80 -11.99
N THR A 927 -34.28 -33.00 -11.17
CA THR A 927 -34.67 -31.61 -11.45
C THR A 927 -33.71 -30.59 -10.85
N ALA A 928 -32.51 -30.97 -10.42
CA ALA A 928 -31.53 -30.04 -9.87
C ALA A 928 -31.18 -28.96 -10.89
N ALA A 929 -31.29 -27.69 -10.48
CA ALA A 929 -30.87 -26.56 -11.31
C ALA A 929 -29.34 -26.54 -11.45
N ALA A 930 -28.86 -26.11 -12.61
CA ALA A 930 -27.44 -25.89 -12.83
C ALA A 930 -26.92 -24.74 -11.95
N GLY A 931 -25.69 -24.87 -11.48
CA GLY A 931 -25.05 -23.90 -10.59
C GLY A 931 -24.38 -24.52 -9.36
N PRO A 932 -23.64 -23.71 -8.60
CA PRO A 932 -22.95 -24.16 -7.40
C PRO A 932 -23.94 -24.53 -6.29
N VAL A 933 -23.61 -25.58 -5.55
CA VAL A 933 -24.39 -26.12 -4.46
C VAL A 933 -23.47 -26.34 -3.26
N THR A 934 -23.78 -25.68 -2.14
CA THR A 934 -23.04 -25.87 -0.89
C THR A 934 -23.60 -27.04 -0.10
N LEU A 935 -22.72 -27.96 0.29
CA LEU A 935 -22.99 -29.07 1.19
C LEU A 935 -22.35 -28.75 2.54
N THR A 936 -23.15 -28.70 3.60
CA THR A 936 -22.68 -28.25 4.92
C THR A 936 -22.53 -29.42 5.87
N GLY A 937 -21.30 -29.83 6.13
CA GLY A 937 -20.96 -30.78 7.16
C GLY A 937 -21.11 -30.16 8.54
N THR A 938 -21.55 -30.95 9.51
CA THR A 938 -21.71 -30.54 10.90
C THR A 938 -21.06 -31.56 11.82
N ALA A 939 -20.48 -31.08 12.91
CA ALA A 939 -19.97 -31.91 14.00
C ALA A 939 -20.50 -31.35 15.31
N SER A 940 -21.29 -32.13 16.06
CA SER A 940 -21.74 -31.77 17.40
C SER A 940 -21.12 -32.73 18.42
N PHE A 941 -20.52 -32.18 19.48
CA PHE A 941 -19.74 -32.96 20.44
C PHE A 941 -19.69 -32.29 21.81
N GLU A 942 -19.13 -32.96 22.81
CA GLU A 942 -18.93 -32.45 24.16
C GLU A 942 -17.44 -32.31 24.48
N LEU A 943 -17.03 -31.08 24.75
CA LEU A 943 -15.71 -30.70 25.27
C LEU A 943 -15.88 -29.39 26.05
N ALA A 944 -15.76 -29.45 27.38
CA ALA A 944 -16.06 -28.33 28.27
C ALA A 944 -17.47 -27.71 28.04
N GLY A 945 -18.43 -28.55 27.64
CA GLY A 945 -19.77 -28.14 27.21
C GLY A 945 -20.11 -28.69 25.82
N ARG A 946 -21.37 -28.53 25.40
CA ARG A 946 -21.82 -28.94 24.06
C ARG A 946 -21.34 -27.93 23.03
N GLN A 947 -20.64 -28.41 22.02
CA GLN A 947 -20.07 -27.63 20.91
C GLN A 947 -20.69 -28.10 19.59
N THR A 948 -20.74 -27.19 18.62
CA THR A 948 -21.06 -27.49 17.23
C THR A 948 -20.06 -26.78 16.33
N ARG A 949 -19.61 -27.48 15.28
CA ARG A 949 -18.75 -26.95 14.22
C ARG A 949 -19.35 -27.29 12.87
N THR A 950 -19.11 -26.43 11.89
CA THR A 950 -19.63 -26.60 10.53
C THR A 950 -18.56 -26.27 9.50
N ALA A 951 -18.60 -26.93 8.35
CA ALA A 951 -17.81 -26.57 7.20
C ALA A 951 -18.60 -26.85 5.91
N GLY A 952 -18.32 -26.06 4.88
CA GLY A 952 -18.93 -26.22 3.56
C GLY A 952 -17.98 -26.95 2.61
N ALA A 953 -18.56 -27.69 1.66
CA ALA A 953 -17.92 -27.99 0.38
C ALA A 953 -18.88 -27.60 -0.74
N THR A 954 -18.36 -27.02 -1.81
CA THR A 954 -19.18 -26.68 -2.98
C THR A 954 -19.03 -27.77 -4.04
N THR A 955 -20.16 -28.23 -4.56
CA THR A 955 -20.26 -29.06 -5.77
C THR A 955 -21.12 -28.32 -6.78
N THR A 956 -20.80 -28.38 -8.06
CA THR A 956 -21.55 -27.65 -9.09
C THR A 956 -22.38 -28.62 -9.92
N VAL A 957 -23.65 -28.31 -10.10
CA VAL A 957 -24.49 -28.99 -11.10
C VAL A 957 -24.19 -28.38 -12.47
N PRO A 958 -23.61 -29.13 -13.43
CA PRO A 958 -23.25 -28.55 -14.72
C PRO A 958 -24.48 -28.16 -15.55
N TYR A 959 -24.36 -27.09 -16.34
CA TYR A 959 -25.29 -26.81 -17.42
C TYR A 959 -25.21 -27.92 -18.47
N ALA A 960 -26.38 -28.40 -18.92
CA ALA A 960 -26.45 -29.54 -19.83
C ALA A 960 -25.84 -29.25 -21.21
N THR A 961 -25.87 -27.99 -21.65
CA THR A 961 -25.29 -27.48 -22.91
C THR A 961 -24.88 -26.02 -22.73
N THR A 962 -24.06 -25.48 -23.64
CA THR A 962 -23.73 -24.04 -23.67
C THR A 962 -25.00 -23.18 -23.77
N ALA A 963 -25.98 -23.61 -24.58
CA ALA A 963 -27.24 -22.88 -24.74
C ALA A 963 -28.07 -22.81 -23.44
N ALA A 964 -28.02 -23.84 -22.60
CA ALA A 964 -28.66 -23.80 -21.29
C ALA A 964 -27.97 -22.83 -20.32
N ALA A 965 -26.72 -22.47 -20.58
CA ALA A 965 -25.93 -21.53 -19.77
C ALA A 965 -26.07 -20.08 -20.22
N TYR A 966 -26.73 -19.79 -21.35
CA TYR A 966 -26.91 -18.42 -21.82
C TYR A 966 -27.66 -17.58 -20.80
N ASN A 967 -27.05 -16.44 -20.45
CA ASN A 967 -27.56 -15.53 -19.43
C ASN A 967 -27.56 -14.06 -19.90
N ASN A 968 -27.12 -13.81 -21.14
CA ASN A 968 -27.00 -12.46 -21.69
C ASN A 968 -27.41 -12.40 -23.17
N ALA A 969 -28.00 -11.26 -23.56
CA ALA A 969 -28.46 -10.99 -24.93
C ALA A 969 -27.40 -10.17 -25.69
N GLY A 970 -26.43 -10.87 -26.28
CA GLY A 970 -25.32 -10.27 -27.02
C GLY A 970 -25.67 -9.87 -28.47
N ILE A 971 -26.83 -10.29 -28.97
CA ILE A 971 -27.31 -10.05 -30.33
C ILE A 971 -28.72 -9.45 -30.26
N SER A 972 -28.97 -8.36 -30.98
CA SER A 972 -30.30 -7.76 -31.07
C SER A 972 -30.73 -7.58 -32.52
N ALA A 973 -32.05 -7.49 -32.72
CA ALA A 973 -32.62 -7.20 -34.03
C ALA A 973 -32.40 -5.72 -34.35
N ASP A 974 -32.05 -5.39 -35.59
CA ASP A 974 -31.87 -3.99 -36.01
C ASP A 974 -33.16 -3.16 -35.88
N SER A 975 -34.32 -3.83 -35.93
CA SER A 975 -35.63 -3.21 -35.70
C SER A 975 -35.93 -2.92 -34.24
N ASP A 976 -35.21 -3.53 -33.30
CA ASP A 976 -35.36 -3.34 -31.86
C ASP A 976 -34.02 -3.47 -31.12
N PRO A 977 -33.12 -2.48 -31.25
CA PRO A 977 -31.81 -2.51 -30.61
C PRO A 977 -31.87 -2.38 -29.09
N SER A 978 -33.01 -1.98 -28.51
CA SER A 978 -33.16 -1.78 -27.07
C SER A 978 -33.02 -3.07 -26.24
N THR A 979 -33.08 -4.22 -26.92
CA THR A 979 -32.91 -5.55 -26.34
C THR A 979 -31.44 -5.98 -26.21
N GLY A 980 -30.52 -5.26 -26.86
CA GLY A 980 -29.08 -5.55 -26.84
C GLY A 980 -28.42 -5.20 -25.51
N LYS A 981 -27.61 -6.13 -24.99
CA LYS A 981 -26.91 -5.99 -23.70
C LYS A 981 -25.54 -6.65 -23.73
N LEU A 982 -24.80 -6.54 -24.84
CA LEU A 982 -23.46 -7.13 -24.87
C LEU A 982 -22.54 -6.37 -23.93
N ASP A 983 -22.61 -5.03 -23.92
CA ASP A 983 -21.83 -4.17 -23.04
C ASP A 983 -22.71 -3.30 -22.14
N PRO A 984 -22.14 -2.63 -21.10
CA PRO A 984 -22.89 -1.75 -20.20
C PRO A 984 -23.52 -0.53 -20.89
N GLY A 985 -23.04 -0.17 -22.08
CA GLY A 985 -23.59 0.92 -22.88
C GLY A 985 -24.89 0.56 -23.60
N GLY A 986 -25.26 -0.73 -23.63
CA GLY A 986 -26.42 -1.25 -24.35
C GLY A 986 -26.13 -1.53 -25.83
N TYR A 987 -24.86 -1.59 -26.24
CA TYR A 987 -24.47 -2.01 -27.58
C TYR A 987 -24.51 -3.54 -27.68
N SER A 988 -24.68 -4.05 -28.90
CA SER A 988 -24.68 -5.49 -29.17
C SER A 988 -24.25 -5.78 -30.60
N PHE A 989 -24.07 -7.06 -30.95
CA PHE A 989 -23.99 -7.41 -32.36
C PHE A 989 -25.34 -7.19 -33.07
N SER A 990 -25.29 -6.74 -34.32
CA SER A 990 -26.45 -6.66 -35.21
C SER A 990 -26.74 -8.03 -35.81
N ALA A 991 -27.98 -8.51 -35.64
CA ALA A 991 -28.42 -9.76 -36.25
C ALA A 991 -28.29 -9.74 -37.78
N THR A 992 -28.57 -8.60 -38.42
CA THR A 992 -28.44 -8.47 -39.88
C THR A 992 -26.98 -8.51 -40.32
N GLN A 993 -26.09 -7.82 -39.59
CA GLN A 993 -24.66 -7.80 -39.94
C GLN A 993 -23.98 -9.14 -39.68
N LEU A 994 -24.36 -9.86 -38.62
CA LEU A 994 -23.91 -11.24 -38.38
C LEU A 994 -24.41 -12.19 -39.49
N ALA A 995 -25.68 -12.08 -39.89
CA ALA A 995 -26.22 -12.89 -40.99
C ALA A 995 -25.48 -12.64 -42.31
N ALA A 996 -25.10 -11.40 -42.60
CA ALA A 996 -24.35 -11.03 -43.80
C ALA A 996 -22.96 -11.68 -43.88
N VAL A 997 -22.37 -12.04 -42.73
CA VAL A 997 -21.08 -12.74 -42.64
C VAL A 997 -21.24 -14.24 -42.33
N GLY A 998 -22.45 -14.79 -42.44
CA GLY A 998 -22.73 -16.22 -42.32
C GLY A 998 -23.02 -16.73 -40.90
N TYR A 999 -23.16 -15.82 -39.92
CA TYR A 999 -23.46 -16.15 -38.53
C TYR A 999 -24.97 -16.00 -38.28
N THR A 1000 -25.75 -16.97 -38.76
CA THR A 1000 -27.21 -17.03 -38.58
C THR A 1000 -27.59 -18.00 -37.46
N PRO A 1001 -28.76 -17.82 -36.79
CA PRO A 1001 -29.17 -18.70 -35.70
C PRO A 1001 -29.08 -20.18 -36.05
N GLY A 1002 -28.36 -20.94 -35.22
CA GLY A 1002 -28.16 -22.37 -35.40
C GLY A 1002 -27.25 -22.79 -36.55
N ALA A 1003 -26.54 -21.87 -37.21
CA ALA A 1003 -25.56 -22.21 -38.24
C ALA A 1003 -24.32 -22.91 -37.66
N THR A 1004 -23.60 -23.66 -38.50
CA THR A 1004 -22.24 -24.11 -38.18
C THR A 1004 -21.25 -23.12 -38.77
N VAL A 1005 -20.40 -22.54 -37.94
CA VAL A 1005 -19.39 -21.55 -38.33
C VAL A 1005 -17.99 -22.07 -38.01
N THR A 1006 -16.99 -21.71 -38.81
CA THR A 1006 -15.62 -22.17 -38.62
C THR A 1006 -14.70 -21.03 -38.22
N ALA A 1007 -13.87 -21.26 -37.20
CA ALA A 1007 -12.86 -20.31 -36.74
C ALA A 1007 -11.70 -21.08 -36.08
N GLY A 1008 -10.46 -20.65 -36.30
CA GLY A 1008 -9.29 -21.24 -35.63
C GLY A 1008 -9.10 -22.74 -35.87
N GLY A 1009 -9.57 -23.25 -37.02
CA GLY A 1009 -9.53 -24.69 -37.36
C GLY A 1009 -10.66 -25.53 -36.77
N LEU A 1010 -11.58 -24.93 -36.01
CA LEU A 1010 -12.69 -25.61 -35.32
C LEU A 1010 -14.05 -25.26 -35.93
N SER A 1011 -15.04 -26.14 -35.72
CA SER A 1011 -16.42 -25.96 -36.19
C SER A 1011 -17.36 -25.74 -35.00
N TYR A 1012 -17.86 -24.52 -34.86
CA TYR A 1012 -18.76 -24.12 -33.79
C TYR A 1012 -20.22 -24.18 -34.23
N ARG A 1013 -21.11 -24.59 -33.34
CA ARG A 1013 -22.56 -24.38 -33.50
C ARG A 1013 -22.91 -22.99 -32.97
N TRP A 1014 -23.28 -22.07 -33.86
CA TRP A 1014 -23.72 -20.73 -33.50
C TRP A 1014 -25.02 -20.78 -32.68
N PRO A 1015 -25.27 -19.87 -31.71
CA PRO A 1015 -26.50 -19.84 -30.93
C PRO A 1015 -27.75 -19.93 -31.79
N ASP A 1016 -28.67 -20.82 -31.41
CA ASP A 1016 -29.96 -21.02 -32.07
C ASP A 1016 -31.08 -20.30 -31.29
N THR A 1017 -30.89 -19.00 -31.13
CA THR A 1017 -31.77 -18.13 -30.33
C THR A 1017 -32.22 -16.94 -31.18
N GLN A 1018 -33.41 -16.43 -30.87
CA GLN A 1018 -33.90 -15.22 -31.53
C GLN A 1018 -33.15 -14.00 -31.00
N PRO A 1019 -32.83 -13.00 -31.84
CA PRO A 1019 -32.19 -11.77 -31.37
C PRO A 1019 -32.99 -11.11 -30.23
N GLY A 1020 -32.28 -10.57 -29.24
CA GLY A 1020 -32.85 -10.00 -28.02
C GLY A 1020 -33.16 -11.01 -26.92
N GLN A 1021 -32.91 -12.31 -27.15
CA GLN A 1021 -32.94 -13.35 -26.12
C GLN A 1021 -31.51 -13.71 -25.70
N PRO A 1022 -31.33 -14.37 -24.53
CA PRO A 1022 -30.01 -14.85 -24.14
C PRO A 1022 -29.38 -15.74 -25.21
N ASP A 1023 -28.21 -15.35 -25.70
CA ASP A 1023 -27.50 -15.97 -26.83
C ASP A 1023 -26.02 -16.23 -26.52
N ASN A 1024 -25.52 -15.69 -25.42
CA ASN A 1024 -24.18 -15.92 -24.93
C ASN A 1024 -24.13 -16.08 -23.41
N VAL A 1025 -22.99 -16.59 -22.95
CA VAL A 1025 -22.64 -16.67 -21.54
C VAL A 1025 -21.74 -15.50 -21.19
N ALA A 1026 -22.24 -14.52 -20.45
CA ALA A 1026 -21.40 -13.60 -19.69
C ALA A 1026 -20.75 -14.41 -18.56
N ALA A 1027 -19.45 -14.60 -18.62
CA ALA A 1027 -18.75 -15.60 -17.84
C ALA A 1027 -18.71 -15.21 -16.35
N GLY A 1028 -19.08 -16.14 -15.50
CA GLY A 1028 -19.15 -15.99 -14.04
C GLY A 1028 -18.77 -17.27 -13.33
N GLY A 1029 -17.94 -18.11 -13.96
CA GLY A 1029 -17.57 -19.43 -13.44
C GLY A 1029 -18.55 -20.57 -13.77
N GLN A 1030 -19.40 -20.42 -14.80
CA GLN A 1030 -20.35 -21.47 -15.18
C GLN A 1030 -19.61 -22.76 -15.57
N VAL A 1031 -20.13 -23.90 -15.10
CA VAL A 1031 -19.66 -25.24 -15.47
C VAL A 1031 -20.59 -25.81 -16.55
N ILE A 1032 -20.07 -26.07 -17.74
CA ILE A 1032 -20.86 -26.44 -18.92
C ILE A 1032 -20.41 -27.82 -19.42
N ARG A 1033 -21.35 -28.72 -19.69
CA ARG A 1033 -21.03 -30.02 -20.32
C ARG A 1033 -20.61 -29.84 -21.77
N VAL A 1034 -19.46 -30.43 -22.11
CA VAL A 1034 -18.88 -30.46 -23.46
C VAL A 1034 -18.39 -31.88 -23.73
N HIS A 1035 -19.29 -32.85 -23.60
CA HIS A 1035 -18.92 -34.27 -23.57
C HIS A 1035 -18.35 -34.74 -24.92
N GLY A 1036 -17.08 -35.15 -24.97
CA GLY A 1036 -16.43 -35.64 -26.19
C GLY A 1036 -14.92 -35.87 -26.06
N GLN A 1037 -14.32 -36.48 -27.08
CA GLN A 1037 -12.87 -36.60 -27.23
C GLN A 1037 -12.39 -35.68 -28.35
N GLY A 1038 -11.21 -35.11 -28.21
CA GLY A 1038 -10.60 -34.19 -29.16
C GLY A 1038 -9.19 -33.80 -28.73
N SER A 1039 -8.40 -33.24 -29.64
CA SER A 1039 -7.04 -32.74 -29.35
C SER A 1039 -7.01 -31.24 -29.06
N GLN A 1040 -8.14 -30.53 -29.24
CA GLN A 1040 -8.22 -29.09 -29.03
C GLN A 1040 -9.59 -28.68 -28.46
N LEU A 1041 -9.58 -27.73 -27.52
CA LEU A 1041 -10.77 -27.01 -27.07
C LEU A 1041 -10.79 -25.63 -27.73
N GLY A 1042 -11.95 -25.20 -28.20
CA GLY A 1042 -12.17 -23.85 -28.70
C GLY A 1042 -13.37 -23.17 -28.04
N LEU A 1043 -13.23 -21.88 -27.78
CA LEU A 1043 -14.27 -20.97 -27.32
C LEU A 1043 -14.38 -19.83 -28.33
N LEU A 1044 -15.59 -19.61 -28.85
CA LEU A 1044 -15.92 -18.52 -29.75
C LEU A 1044 -16.63 -17.44 -28.93
N GLY A 1045 -15.99 -16.28 -28.80
CA GLY A 1045 -16.40 -15.23 -27.86
C GLY A 1045 -15.70 -13.91 -28.07
N THR A 1046 -15.88 -12.99 -27.12
CA THR A 1046 -15.25 -11.67 -27.14
C THR A 1046 -15.18 -11.06 -25.74
N GLY A 1047 -14.31 -10.06 -25.56
CA GLY A 1047 -14.24 -9.22 -24.36
C GLY A 1047 -14.99 -7.90 -24.58
N ILE A 1048 -15.40 -7.23 -23.50
CA ILE A 1048 -16.07 -5.92 -23.56
C ILE A 1048 -15.35 -4.87 -22.72
N GLY A 1049 -15.22 -3.65 -23.24
CA GLY A 1049 -14.63 -2.50 -22.54
C GLY A 1049 -13.10 -2.56 -22.39
N SER A 1050 -12.51 -3.76 -22.39
CA SER A 1050 -11.07 -4.01 -22.44
C SER A 1050 -10.75 -5.41 -22.97
N ALA A 1051 -9.47 -5.74 -23.11
CA ALA A 1051 -9.06 -7.12 -23.36
C ALA A 1051 -9.02 -7.90 -22.04
N HIS A 1052 -9.60 -9.10 -22.03
CA HIS A 1052 -9.67 -9.97 -20.87
C HIS A 1052 -8.79 -11.21 -21.07
N SER A 1053 -8.27 -11.75 -19.97
CA SER A 1053 -7.53 -13.02 -19.96
C SER A 1053 -7.97 -13.84 -18.76
N GLY A 1054 -7.93 -15.16 -18.89
CA GLY A 1054 -8.35 -16.05 -17.81
C GLY A 1054 -8.00 -17.51 -18.08
N THR A 1055 -8.52 -18.37 -17.23
CA THR A 1055 -8.28 -19.82 -17.30
C THR A 1055 -9.61 -20.56 -17.46
N VAL A 1056 -9.71 -21.41 -18.48
CA VAL A 1056 -10.77 -22.41 -18.61
C VAL A 1056 -10.29 -23.71 -17.99
N LYS A 1057 -11.01 -24.21 -16.97
CA LYS A 1057 -10.72 -25.51 -16.35
C LYS A 1057 -11.49 -26.61 -17.08
N VAL A 1058 -10.77 -27.53 -17.71
CA VAL A 1058 -11.30 -28.71 -18.36
C VAL A 1058 -11.35 -29.86 -17.36
N MET A 1059 -12.51 -30.50 -17.23
CA MET A 1059 -12.69 -31.71 -16.42
C MET A 1059 -12.89 -32.91 -17.34
N TYR A 1060 -12.11 -33.97 -17.12
CA TYR A 1060 -12.22 -35.22 -17.86
C TYR A 1060 -13.09 -36.23 -17.10
N THR A 1061 -13.67 -37.18 -17.84
CA THR A 1061 -14.54 -38.25 -17.27
C THR A 1061 -13.81 -39.19 -16.31
N ASP A 1062 -12.48 -39.24 -16.35
CA ASP A 1062 -11.64 -40.00 -15.41
C ASP A 1062 -11.39 -39.24 -14.08
N GLY A 1063 -11.94 -38.03 -13.95
CA GLY A 1063 -11.80 -37.17 -12.78
C GLY A 1063 -10.56 -36.27 -12.78
N THR A 1064 -9.68 -36.39 -13.77
CA THR A 1064 -8.53 -35.47 -13.92
C THR A 1064 -8.95 -34.13 -14.51
N THR A 1065 -8.13 -33.08 -14.31
CA THR A 1065 -8.40 -31.74 -14.84
C THR A 1065 -7.20 -31.18 -15.61
N ALA A 1066 -7.45 -30.24 -16.52
CA ALA A 1066 -6.43 -29.41 -17.17
C ALA A 1066 -6.87 -27.95 -17.17
N ASP A 1067 -5.92 -27.04 -17.03
CA ASP A 1067 -6.16 -25.60 -17.06
C ASP A 1067 -5.63 -25.03 -18.38
N LEU A 1068 -6.48 -24.31 -19.10
CA LEU A 1068 -6.16 -23.70 -20.39
C LEU A 1068 -6.28 -22.19 -20.28
N ALA A 1069 -5.16 -21.48 -20.49
CA ALA A 1069 -5.19 -20.04 -20.63
C ALA A 1069 -6.03 -19.64 -21.85
N VAL A 1070 -6.84 -18.59 -21.72
CA VAL A 1070 -7.69 -18.04 -22.77
C VAL A 1070 -7.64 -16.53 -22.74
N ASP A 1071 -7.62 -15.93 -23.92
CA ASP A 1071 -7.66 -14.48 -24.12
C ASP A 1071 -8.92 -14.09 -24.90
N PHE A 1072 -9.58 -13.02 -24.46
CA PHE A 1072 -10.78 -12.46 -25.06
C PHE A 1072 -10.53 -10.98 -25.36
N PRO A 1073 -10.05 -10.66 -26.57
CA PRO A 1073 -9.83 -9.27 -26.96
C PRO A 1073 -11.13 -8.47 -26.96
N ASP A 1074 -11.01 -7.16 -26.72
CA ASP A 1074 -12.14 -6.24 -26.79
C ASP A 1074 -12.78 -6.26 -28.18
N TRP A 1075 -14.08 -6.55 -28.24
CA TRP A 1075 -14.88 -6.60 -29.47
C TRP A 1075 -14.80 -5.32 -30.30
N TYR A 1076 -14.61 -4.17 -29.65
CA TYR A 1076 -14.49 -2.85 -30.28
C TYR A 1076 -13.12 -2.64 -30.96
N SER A 1077 -12.07 -3.31 -30.46
CA SER A 1077 -10.69 -3.11 -30.92
C SER A 1077 -10.44 -3.67 -32.32
N ASN A 1078 -11.21 -4.68 -32.74
CA ASN A 1078 -11.02 -5.44 -33.98
C ASN A 1078 -9.61 -6.02 -34.18
N LYS A 1079 -8.84 -6.17 -33.09
CA LYS A 1079 -7.48 -6.71 -33.10
C LYS A 1079 -7.41 -7.93 -32.18
N ALA A 1080 -6.74 -8.99 -32.63
CA ALA A 1080 -6.46 -10.14 -31.78
C ALA A 1080 -5.33 -9.83 -30.78
N SER A 1081 -5.36 -10.46 -29.61
CA SER A 1081 -4.34 -10.36 -28.57
C SER A 1081 -4.16 -11.70 -27.85
N GLY A 1082 -2.97 -11.90 -27.27
CA GLY A 1082 -2.66 -13.15 -26.56
C GLY A 1082 -2.74 -14.38 -27.47
N ASN A 1083 -3.45 -15.42 -27.02
CA ASN A 1083 -3.70 -16.65 -27.76
C ASN A 1083 -4.99 -16.64 -28.61
N ALA A 1084 -5.72 -15.53 -28.64
CA ALA A 1084 -6.94 -15.41 -29.41
C ALA A 1084 -6.65 -15.19 -30.91
N GLN A 1085 -7.55 -15.65 -31.77
CA GLN A 1085 -7.54 -15.39 -33.21
C GLN A 1085 -8.84 -14.71 -33.62
N LEU A 1086 -8.76 -13.76 -34.55
CA LEU A 1086 -9.94 -13.10 -35.10
C LEU A 1086 -10.81 -14.12 -35.86
N ALA A 1087 -12.06 -14.28 -35.46
CA ALA A 1087 -13.00 -15.22 -36.07
C ALA A 1087 -13.84 -14.55 -37.18
N VAL A 1088 -14.46 -13.41 -36.86
CA VAL A 1088 -15.24 -12.62 -37.81
C VAL A 1088 -15.35 -11.18 -37.34
N THR A 1089 -15.45 -10.25 -38.29
CA THR A 1089 -15.76 -8.83 -38.05
C THR A 1089 -17.04 -8.47 -38.79
N THR A 1090 -18.00 -7.88 -38.09
CA THR A 1090 -19.23 -7.34 -38.68
C THR A 1090 -19.02 -5.89 -39.09
N ALA A 1091 -19.73 -5.44 -40.14
CA ALA A 1091 -19.54 -4.08 -40.65
C ALA A 1091 -19.97 -3.02 -39.64
N ASN A 1092 -21.02 -3.31 -38.84
CA ASN A 1092 -21.52 -2.42 -37.80
C ASN A 1092 -22.07 -3.21 -36.60
N TRP A 1093 -21.87 -2.69 -35.39
CA TRP A 1093 -22.64 -3.06 -34.20
C TRP A 1093 -24.10 -2.56 -34.27
N ASN A 1094 -24.98 -3.11 -33.41
CA ASN A 1094 -26.32 -2.57 -33.18
C ASN A 1094 -26.30 -1.58 -32.02
N ARG A 1095 -27.07 -0.50 -32.14
CA ARG A 1095 -26.88 0.72 -31.35
C ARG A 1095 -28.12 1.05 -30.53
N PRO A 1096 -28.00 1.28 -29.22
CA PRO A 1096 -29.14 1.57 -28.36
C PRO A 1096 -29.81 2.91 -28.75
N PRO A 1097 -31.10 3.10 -28.41
CA PRO A 1097 -31.79 4.37 -28.65
C PRO A 1097 -31.05 5.56 -28.03
N GLY A 1098 -30.75 6.59 -28.82
CA GLY A 1098 -30.04 7.79 -28.36
C GLY A 1098 -28.51 7.73 -28.49
N ASP A 1099 -27.95 6.70 -29.13
CA ASP A 1099 -26.52 6.57 -29.42
C ASP A 1099 -25.89 7.82 -30.06
N THR A 1100 -24.71 8.20 -29.56
CA THR A 1100 -23.88 9.30 -30.07
C THR A 1100 -22.56 8.85 -30.69
N LEU A 1101 -22.18 7.57 -30.58
CA LEU A 1101 -20.89 7.04 -31.05
C LEU A 1101 -20.91 6.69 -32.54
N GLY A 1102 -22.08 6.44 -33.11
CA GLY A 1102 -22.23 6.16 -34.53
C GLY A 1102 -21.88 4.72 -34.90
N ASN A 1103 -21.72 4.48 -36.20
CA ASN A 1103 -21.44 3.16 -36.75
C ASN A 1103 -19.99 2.74 -36.50
N HIS A 1104 -19.78 1.52 -36.00
CA HIS A 1104 -18.45 0.95 -35.77
C HIS A 1104 -18.44 -0.55 -36.03
N ALA A 1105 -17.35 -1.05 -36.63
CA ALA A 1105 -17.17 -2.48 -36.86
C ALA A 1105 -16.80 -3.19 -35.56
N VAL A 1106 -17.31 -4.40 -35.36
CA VAL A 1106 -17.06 -5.17 -34.13
C VAL A 1106 -16.80 -6.64 -34.42
N SER A 1107 -15.99 -7.27 -33.58
CA SER A 1107 -15.39 -8.57 -33.86
C SER A 1107 -15.67 -9.64 -32.80
N LEU A 1108 -15.72 -10.88 -33.29
CA LEU A 1108 -15.65 -12.11 -32.49
C LEU A 1108 -14.28 -12.76 -32.67
N TYR A 1109 -13.87 -13.48 -31.64
CA TYR A 1109 -12.58 -14.15 -31.56
C TYR A 1109 -12.77 -15.62 -31.19
N THR A 1110 -11.83 -16.44 -31.61
CA THR A 1110 -11.71 -17.83 -31.16
C THR A 1110 -10.45 -17.94 -30.29
N THR A 1111 -10.59 -18.55 -29.13
CA THR A 1111 -9.49 -18.83 -28.19
C THR A 1111 -9.61 -20.26 -27.66
N GLY A 1112 -8.56 -20.80 -27.05
CA GLY A 1112 -8.54 -22.15 -26.52
C GLY A 1112 -7.15 -22.76 -26.53
N GLY A 1113 -7.08 -24.06 -26.31
CA GLY A 1113 -5.81 -24.76 -26.13
C GLY A 1113 -5.88 -26.25 -26.42
N ALA A 1114 -4.71 -26.89 -26.35
CA ALA A 1114 -4.59 -28.32 -26.58
C ALA A 1114 -5.24 -29.14 -25.47
N LEU A 1115 -5.89 -30.24 -25.85
CA LEU A 1115 -6.45 -31.25 -24.96
C LEU A 1115 -5.61 -32.53 -25.03
N ASP A 1116 -5.73 -33.38 -24.02
CA ASP A 1116 -5.22 -34.74 -24.08
C ASP A 1116 -6.17 -35.59 -24.95
N PRO A 1117 -5.76 -36.01 -26.16
CA PRO A 1117 -6.63 -36.75 -27.07
C PRO A 1117 -6.99 -38.15 -26.55
N ALA A 1118 -6.28 -38.67 -25.53
CA ALA A 1118 -6.60 -39.96 -24.91
C ALA A 1118 -7.74 -39.85 -23.87
N LYS A 1119 -8.16 -38.63 -23.51
CA LYS A 1119 -9.17 -38.40 -22.47
C LYS A 1119 -10.46 -37.85 -23.05
N THR A 1120 -11.57 -38.24 -22.43
CA THR A 1120 -12.90 -37.69 -22.77
C THR A 1120 -13.20 -36.52 -21.85
N VAL A 1121 -13.39 -35.33 -22.43
CA VAL A 1121 -13.85 -34.14 -21.72
C VAL A 1121 -15.27 -34.40 -21.22
N ALA A 1122 -15.52 -34.09 -19.95
CA ALA A 1122 -16.83 -34.16 -19.32
C ALA A 1122 -17.51 -32.78 -19.31
N ALA A 1123 -16.78 -31.77 -18.85
CA ALA A 1123 -17.27 -30.40 -18.72
C ALA A 1123 -16.12 -29.40 -18.71
N VAL A 1124 -16.44 -28.13 -18.94
CA VAL A 1124 -15.51 -27.01 -18.85
C VAL A 1124 -16.05 -25.97 -17.88
N THR A 1125 -15.17 -25.32 -17.12
CA THR A 1125 -15.51 -24.18 -16.27
C THR A 1125 -15.01 -22.93 -16.94
N LEU A 1126 -15.90 -21.98 -17.23
CA LEU A 1126 -15.52 -20.69 -17.80
C LEU A 1126 -14.81 -19.82 -16.75
N PRO A 1127 -14.02 -18.80 -17.16
CA PRO A 1127 -13.48 -17.81 -16.24
C PRO A 1127 -14.58 -17.11 -15.44
N ALA A 1128 -14.25 -16.62 -14.24
CA ALA A 1128 -15.13 -15.79 -13.43
C ALA A 1128 -14.89 -14.31 -13.75
N ASP A 1129 -15.24 -13.89 -14.97
CA ASP A 1129 -15.05 -12.53 -15.47
C ASP A 1129 -16.23 -12.14 -16.37
N THR A 1130 -17.11 -11.27 -15.87
CA THR A 1130 -18.32 -10.88 -16.59
C THR A 1130 -18.07 -10.03 -17.82
N GLY A 1131 -16.84 -9.54 -18.03
CA GLY A 1131 -16.42 -8.90 -19.27
C GLY A 1131 -16.15 -9.90 -20.40
N VAL A 1132 -16.11 -11.20 -20.11
CA VAL A 1132 -15.96 -12.28 -21.10
C VAL A 1132 -17.31 -12.80 -21.55
N HIS A 1133 -17.54 -12.83 -22.86
CA HIS A 1133 -18.76 -13.29 -23.46
C HIS A 1133 -18.52 -14.47 -24.42
N VAL A 1134 -19.03 -15.66 -24.07
CA VAL A 1134 -18.85 -16.89 -24.85
C VAL A 1134 -20.14 -17.27 -25.56
N PHE A 1135 -20.11 -17.31 -26.89
CA PHE A 1135 -21.25 -17.66 -27.75
C PHE A 1135 -21.29 -19.14 -28.09
N ALA A 1136 -20.13 -19.78 -28.28
CA ALA A 1136 -20.07 -21.21 -28.60
C ALA A 1136 -18.80 -21.87 -28.08
N ILE A 1137 -18.87 -23.18 -27.86
CA ILE A 1137 -17.74 -24.02 -27.43
C ILE A 1137 -17.67 -25.21 -28.38
N SER A 1138 -16.45 -25.60 -28.79
CA SER A 1138 -16.21 -26.72 -29.69
C SER A 1138 -15.04 -27.58 -29.20
N LEU A 1139 -15.12 -28.88 -29.48
CA LEU A 1139 -13.99 -29.81 -29.43
C LEU A 1139 -13.51 -30.10 -30.86
N GLY A 1140 -12.20 -30.15 -31.06
CA GLY A 1140 -11.53 -30.38 -32.35
C GLY A 1140 -10.82 -31.70 -32.45
#